data_AF-A0A7C5KWI6-F1
#
_entry.id   AF-A0A7C5KWI6-F1
#
_cell.length_a   1.000
_cell.length_b   1.000
_cell.length_c   1.000
_cell.angle_alpha   90.00
_cell.angle_beta   90.00
_cell.angle_gamma   90.00
#
_symmetry.space_group_name_H-M   'P 1'
#
loop_
_entity.id
_entity.type
_entity.pdbx_description
1 polymer ?
#
loop_
_entity_poly.entity_id
_entity_poly.type
_entity_poly.pdbx_seq_one_letter_code
_entity_poly.pdbx_strand_id
1 'polypeptide(L)'
;MRVWFRSVLLGSFLLTQLAACGGGGTETAGMFGGSDFVPVGGVIDRGGSVPQVDPLPAPAPAPAPAPAPAPAPAPAPAPAPAPAPAPAPAPAPAPAPAPEPGGTAGSPGTGGAGTGTVARRLDGFDVIDDQSWDESAVRRVLNTFAFGGQAREEQIRTWAEMAPERAIVEMLSFEPYNPLLSPAGSDRLDLHAGGLRSLAAFWASDDPTNGTTAERRFDYDLDAEEVRRGGGQVVALSWLRAATSRGLNPFLHRVLFWETNYHMVANRRLMPGRLVAGYYDRLLAALSEGRPYHEVLAEAAKSAAIAVQYGHDSSRYIDGECRCNEDFAREYFQLFFGILGQGDAEYHETVTIPNMASALSGMEIQRDPSDGTLVDRVVYGSEAHPAGALEILHQSIEGSNAAERIDVLSALAIEYPESLDNLPVKIIAGLADDALDAERIARIRRAWRSMPEKNLLDFLRAYAISSVYHHPGRVKYRTSFERQMLITNRLTLNNTEMYLDLYSMGLLLRLEGVWPFQPLHNVFGHQTGREANASAAIFRANFSNVTRTAYRYVRPQVDKQGIQYFKDWAGEIPPLDTGYPVRYVAEWLWNRFVADGLAHLGALERLHLYTLLGSSQDPGYWLNPDNPDQPVDPQQLDGDPALRAALDALGESLMQLDSEDADARLLANRRIGLAIDFIVGTPYLFREEGR
;
A
#
# COMPACT_ATOMS: atom_id res chain seq x y z
N MET A 1 -20.43 -1.71 20.82
CA MET A 1 -19.15 -2.07 20.15
C MET A 1 -18.38 -3.23 20.79
N ARG A 2 -18.23 -3.35 22.12
CA ARG A 2 -17.42 -4.44 22.74
C ARG A 2 -18.02 -5.85 22.60
N VAL A 3 -19.33 -5.97 22.36
CA VAL A 3 -20.09 -7.23 22.38
C VAL A 3 -20.18 -7.88 21.00
N TRP A 4 -20.21 -7.07 19.93
CA TRP A 4 -20.34 -7.50 18.53
C TRP A 4 -19.25 -8.48 18.06
N PHE A 5 -18.00 -8.28 18.49
CA PHE A 5 -16.89 -9.09 17.98
C PHE A 5 -16.94 -10.56 18.39
N ARG A 6 -17.58 -10.91 19.52
CA ARG A 6 -17.73 -12.33 19.88
C ARG A 6 -18.59 -13.08 18.84
N SER A 7 -19.64 -12.46 18.31
CA SER A 7 -20.56 -13.09 17.36
C SER A 7 -19.98 -13.17 15.93
N VAL A 8 -19.27 -12.14 15.46
CA VAL A 8 -18.59 -12.16 14.14
C VAL A 8 -17.37 -13.10 14.14
N LEU A 9 -16.62 -13.16 15.25
CA LEU A 9 -15.53 -14.14 15.40
C LEU A 9 -16.04 -15.58 15.40
N LEU A 10 -17.23 -15.85 15.96
CA LEU A 10 -17.83 -17.19 15.96
C LEU A 10 -18.29 -17.64 14.56
N GLY A 11 -18.70 -16.72 13.68
CA GLY A 11 -19.08 -17.03 12.29
C GLY A 11 -17.90 -17.27 11.35
N SER A 12 -16.79 -16.55 11.53
CA SER A 12 -15.63 -16.62 10.61
C SER A 12 -14.55 -17.63 10.99
N PHE A 13 -14.57 -18.20 12.21
CA PHE A 13 -13.54 -19.16 12.68
C PHE A 13 -13.82 -20.64 12.38
N LEU A 14 -14.90 -21.00 11.68
CA LEU A 14 -15.20 -22.41 11.38
C LEU A 14 -14.40 -23.01 10.20
N LEU A 15 -13.51 -22.26 9.55
CA LEU A 15 -12.65 -22.77 8.48
C LEU A 15 -11.19 -22.30 8.64
N THR A 16 -10.45 -22.92 9.56
CA THR A 16 -9.04 -23.37 9.39
C THR A 16 -8.45 -23.83 10.72
N GLN A 17 -8.29 -25.15 10.88
CA GLN A 17 -7.34 -25.74 11.80
C GLN A 17 -6.53 -26.83 11.08
N LEU A 18 -5.26 -26.95 11.51
CA LEU A 18 -4.15 -27.81 11.08
C LEU A 18 -3.24 -27.17 10.01
N ALA A 19 -1.94 -26.93 10.22
CA ALA A 19 -1.00 -27.43 11.22
C ALA A 19 0.15 -26.43 11.50
N ALA A 20 0.69 -26.47 12.71
CA ALA A 20 1.91 -25.79 13.13
C ALA A 20 2.97 -26.82 13.54
N CYS A 21 4.22 -26.61 13.11
CA CYS A 21 5.50 -27.10 13.63
C CYS A 21 6.56 -26.18 13.02
N GLY A 22 7.62 -25.66 13.65
CA GLY A 22 8.19 -25.80 14.99
C GLY A 22 9.70 -25.47 14.91
N GLY A 23 10.23 -24.71 15.88
CA GLY A 23 11.67 -24.46 16.13
C GLY A 23 12.04 -22.96 16.11
N GLY A 24 12.61 -22.31 17.13
CA GLY A 24 13.22 -22.73 18.38
C GLY A 24 14.65 -22.16 18.46
N GLY A 25 14.89 -21.07 19.22
CA GLY A 25 16.21 -20.46 19.38
C GLY A 25 16.25 -19.34 20.43
N THR A 26 16.71 -19.72 21.61
CA THR A 26 17.07 -19.06 22.89
C THR A 26 17.46 -17.56 22.98
N GLU A 27 16.92 -16.95 24.04
CA GLU A 27 17.37 -15.87 24.95
C GLU A 27 18.67 -15.07 24.68
N THR A 28 18.59 -13.73 24.81
CA THR A 28 19.13 -12.96 25.96
C THR A 28 18.57 -11.53 25.96
N ALA A 29 17.82 -11.15 27.01
CA ALA A 29 17.35 -9.78 27.24
C ALA A 29 18.24 -9.10 28.28
N GLY A 30 18.99 -8.08 27.84
CA GLY A 30 19.71 -7.14 28.67
C GLY A 30 19.05 -5.77 28.64
N MET A 31 18.27 -5.48 29.69
CA MET A 31 18.37 -4.26 30.51
C MET A 31 18.55 -2.92 29.77
N PHE A 32 17.47 -2.14 29.63
CA PHE A 32 17.53 -0.68 29.80
C PHE A 32 16.22 -0.17 30.41
N GLY A 33 16.33 0.32 31.64
CA GLY A 33 15.28 1.04 32.35
C GLY A 33 15.24 2.52 31.98
N GLY A 34 14.21 3.20 32.45
CA GLY A 34 14.07 4.65 32.34
C GLY A 34 12.62 5.10 32.19
N SER A 35 11.81 4.83 33.21
CA SER A 35 10.49 5.42 33.41
C SER A 35 10.63 6.83 34.00
N ASP A 36 9.94 7.82 33.42
CA ASP A 36 9.51 9.02 34.14
C ASP A 36 8.02 9.24 33.84
N PHE A 37 7.17 8.80 34.78
CA PHE A 37 5.81 9.29 34.93
C PHE A 37 5.59 9.60 36.41
N VAL A 38 5.31 10.87 36.68
CA VAL A 38 5.10 11.47 38.01
C VAL A 38 3.80 10.93 38.65
N PRO A 39 3.78 10.59 39.95
CA PRO A 39 2.63 10.00 40.63
C PRO A 39 1.72 11.06 41.26
N VAL A 40 0.43 10.75 41.36
CA VAL A 40 -0.55 11.50 42.18
C VAL A 40 -0.72 10.81 43.53
N GLY A 41 -0.52 11.56 44.61
CA GLY A 41 -1.29 11.52 45.86
C GLY A 41 -1.18 10.29 46.76
N GLY A 42 -0.49 10.44 47.88
CA GLY A 42 -0.32 9.42 48.91
C GLY A 42 -1.48 9.29 49.91
N VAL A 43 -1.38 8.24 50.75
CA VAL A 43 -1.23 8.27 52.22
C VAL A 43 -1.43 6.82 52.68
N ILE A 44 -0.38 6.17 53.18
CA ILE A 44 -0.44 5.35 54.40
C ILE A 44 0.96 4.98 54.92
N ASP A 45 0.94 4.77 56.23
CA ASP A 45 1.95 4.97 57.25
C ASP A 45 3.08 3.92 57.25
N ARG A 46 4.26 4.35 57.72
CA ARG A 46 5.44 3.51 57.94
C ARG A 46 5.34 2.83 59.30
N GLY A 47 5.21 1.51 59.33
CA GLY A 47 5.48 0.74 60.55
C GLY A 47 4.88 -0.65 60.54
N GLY A 48 5.62 -1.65 60.04
CA GLY A 48 5.23 -3.05 60.16
C GLY A 48 6.28 -3.97 59.53
N SER A 49 6.99 -4.72 60.39
CA SER A 49 7.94 -5.78 60.04
C SER A 49 7.29 -6.84 59.12
N VAL A 50 7.86 -7.06 57.94
CA VAL A 50 7.45 -8.11 57.00
C VAL A 50 7.85 -9.49 57.54
N PRO A 51 6.94 -10.47 57.68
CA PRO A 51 7.29 -11.85 58.01
C PRO A 51 7.89 -12.55 56.79
N GLN A 52 8.96 -13.31 57.03
CA GLN A 52 9.62 -14.17 56.05
C GLN A 52 8.65 -15.28 55.60
N VAL A 53 8.33 -15.34 54.30
CA VAL A 53 7.50 -16.37 53.70
C VAL A 53 8.41 -17.36 52.98
N ASP A 54 8.35 -18.64 53.38
CA ASP A 54 9.10 -19.72 52.73
C ASP A 54 8.64 -19.94 51.28
N PRO A 55 9.55 -20.27 50.35
CA PRO A 55 9.22 -20.45 48.94
C PRO A 55 8.35 -21.70 48.70
N LEU A 56 7.31 -21.53 47.87
CA LEU A 56 6.39 -22.57 47.42
C LEU A 56 7.14 -23.65 46.60
N PRO A 57 6.85 -24.95 46.78
CA PRO A 57 7.50 -26.01 46.00
C PRO A 57 7.12 -25.95 44.51
N ALA A 58 8.11 -26.26 43.65
CA ALA A 58 7.99 -26.24 42.20
C ALA A 58 6.94 -27.25 41.68
N PRO A 59 6.13 -26.89 40.66
CA PRO A 59 5.13 -27.78 40.11
C PRO A 59 5.76 -28.97 39.36
N ALA A 60 5.15 -30.14 39.49
CA ALA A 60 5.60 -31.37 38.85
C ALA A 60 5.46 -31.31 37.31
N PRO A 61 6.38 -31.93 36.55
CA PRO A 61 6.36 -31.90 35.09
C PRO A 61 5.14 -32.63 34.50
N ALA A 62 4.58 -32.04 33.44
CA ALA A 62 3.43 -32.58 32.71
C ALA A 62 3.78 -33.87 31.94
N PRO A 63 2.85 -34.84 31.83
CA PRO A 63 3.10 -36.11 31.14
C PRO A 63 3.29 -35.92 29.63
N ALA A 64 4.18 -36.74 29.06
CA ALA A 64 4.53 -36.71 27.64
C ALA A 64 3.32 -37.12 26.75
N PRO A 65 3.11 -36.45 25.61
CA PRO A 65 2.02 -36.77 24.69
C PRO A 65 2.19 -38.13 24.03
N ALA A 66 1.09 -38.85 23.85
CA ALA A 66 1.04 -40.16 23.21
C ALA A 66 1.36 -40.07 21.70
N PRO A 67 2.02 -41.09 21.11
CA PRO A 67 2.40 -41.08 19.70
C PRO A 67 1.18 -41.10 18.77
N ALA A 68 1.25 -40.29 17.71
CA ALA A 68 0.23 -40.16 16.69
C ALA A 68 0.08 -41.44 15.83
N PRO A 69 -1.14 -41.83 15.43
CA PRO A 69 -1.37 -43.00 14.59
C PRO A 69 -0.79 -42.82 13.18
N ALA A 70 -0.28 -43.92 12.62
CA ALA A 70 0.35 -43.96 11.30
C ALA A 70 -0.65 -43.60 10.18
N PRO A 71 -0.22 -42.82 9.15
CA PRO A 71 -1.09 -42.44 8.05
C PRO A 71 -1.53 -43.64 7.21
N ALA A 72 -2.81 -43.67 6.82
CA ALA A 72 -3.36 -44.66 5.92
C ALA A 72 -2.78 -44.51 4.49
N PRO A 73 -2.56 -45.60 3.75
CA PRO A 73 -2.00 -45.56 2.40
C PRO A 73 -2.92 -44.83 1.42
N ALA A 74 -2.30 -44.00 0.57
CA ALA A 74 -2.98 -43.17 -0.43
C ALA A 74 -3.69 -44.02 -1.52
N PRO A 75 -4.91 -43.65 -1.94
CA PRO A 75 -5.61 -44.33 -3.02
C PRO A 75 -4.89 -44.19 -4.36
N ALA A 76 -4.92 -45.26 -5.15
CA ALA A 76 -4.29 -45.33 -6.47
C ALA A 76 -4.90 -44.31 -7.45
N PRO A 77 -4.09 -43.68 -8.31
CA PRO A 77 -4.56 -42.67 -9.26
C PRO A 77 -5.53 -43.27 -10.29
N ALA A 78 -6.62 -42.55 -10.55
CA ALA A 78 -7.61 -42.91 -11.56
C ALA A 78 -7.02 -42.79 -12.99
N PRO A 79 -7.40 -43.67 -13.93
CA PRO A 79 -6.88 -43.68 -15.29
C PRO A 79 -7.24 -42.39 -16.05
N ALA A 80 -6.29 -41.91 -16.85
CA ALA A 80 -6.40 -40.67 -17.62
C ALA A 80 -7.53 -40.74 -18.68
N PRO A 81 -8.35 -39.69 -18.82
CA PRO A 81 -9.38 -39.61 -19.85
C PRO A 81 -8.78 -39.59 -21.26
N ALA A 82 -9.46 -40.25 -22.20
CA ALA A 82 -9.05 -40.34 -23.60
C ALA A 82 -9.05 -38.96 -24.30
N PRO A 83 -8.13 -38.70 -25.24
CA PRO A 83 -8.04 -37.42 -25.93
C PRO A 83 -9.32 -37.09 -26.72
N ALA A 84 -9.78 -35.85 -26.61
CA ALA A 84 -10.89 -35.32 -27.40
C ALA A 84 -10.49 -35.19 -28.88
N PRO A 85 -11.42 -35.43 -29.83
CA PRO A 85 -11.16 -35.31 -31.27
C PRO A 85 -10.81 -33.87 -31.68
N ALA A 86 -9.89 -33.75 -32.64
CA ALA A 86 -9.37 -32.48 -33.14
C ALA A 86 -10.48 -31.61 -33.79
N PRO A 87 -10.52 -30.30 -33.50
CA PRO A 87 -11.48 -29.39 -34.11
C PRO A 87 -11.23 -29.21 -35.62
N ALA A 88 -12.31 -29.11 -36.39
CA ALA A 88 -12.29 -28.86 -37.81
C ALA A 88 -11.71 -27.46 -38.13
N PRO A 89 -10.97 -27.30 -39.25
CA PRO A 89 -10.34 -26.04 -39.62
C PRO A 89 -11.37 -24.94 -39.89
N ALA A 90 -11.10 -23.75 -39.35
CA ALA A 90 -11.91 -22.56 -39.53
C ALA A 90 -11.88 -22.05 -40.99
N PRO A 91 -12.99 -21.51 -41.52
CA PRO A 91 -13.03 -20.92 -42.86
C PRO A 91 -12.15 -19.67 -42.98
N ALA A 92 -11.56 -19.50 -44.17
CA ALA A 92 -10.63 -18.42 -44.49
C ALA A 92 -11.29 -17.02 -44.37
N PRO A 93 -10.60 -16.03 -43.79
CA PRO A 93 -11.12 -14.67 -43.67
C PRO A 93 -11.28 -13.98 -45.02
N ALA A 94 -12.37 -13.23 -45.15
CA ALA A 94 -12.66 -12.38 -46.31
C ALA A 94 -11.67 -11.19 -46.39
N PRO A 95 -11.31 -10.74 -47.61
CA PRO A 95 -10.35 -9.65 -47.80
C PRO A 95 -10.88 -8.32 -47.27
N ALA A 96 -9.99 -7.59 -46.59
CA ALA A 96 -10.25 -6.28 -46.01
C ALA A 96 -10.46 -5.18 -47.09
N PRO A 97 -11.33 -4.18 -46.84
CA PRO A 97 -11.51 -3.04 -47.73
C PRO A 97 -10.29 -2.11 -47.75
N ALA A 98 -10.08 -1.47 -48.91
CA ALA A 98 -8.95 -0.58 -49.19
C ALA A 98 -9.02 0.74 -48.39
N PRO A 99 -7.87 1.31 -47.97
CA PRO A 99 -7.82 2.57 -47.23
C PRO A 99 -8.03 3.79 -48.15
N GLU A 100 -8.78 4.77 -47.66
CA GLU A 100 -8.92 6.09 -48.29
C GLU A 100 -7.67 6.98 -48.05
N PRO A 101 -7.37 7.96 -48.94
CA PRO A 101 -6.11 8.70 -48.92
C PRO A 101 -6.14 9.95 -48.03
N GLY A 102 -5.14 10.03 -47.15
CA GLY A 102 -4.33 11.18 -46.74
C GLY A 102 -4.88 12.61 -46.80
N GLY A 103 -4.94 13.26 -45.62
CA GLY A 103 -4.80 14.70 -45.44
C GLY A 103 -3.50 15.03 -44.70
N THR A 104 -2.59 15.75 -45.35
CA THR A 104 -1.23 16.08 -44.92
C THR A 104 -1.11 17.45 -44.21
N ALA A 105 -0.35 17.43 -43.10
CA ALA A 105 0.81 18.27 -42.76
C ALA A 105 0.71 19.69 -42.14
N GLY A 106 1.53 19.85 -41.08
CA GLY A 106 2.28 21.07 -40.66
C GLY A 106 2.22 21.28 -39.14
N SER A 107 3.28 21.32 -38.31
CA SER A 107 4.75 21.32 -38.45
C SER A 107 5.37 21.00 -37.04
N PRO A 108 6.68 20.73 -36.89
CA PRO A 108 7.25 20.00 -35.74
C PRO A 108 7.82 20.90 -34.62
N GLY A 109 7.78 20.39 -33.38
CA GLY A 109 8.49 20.97 -32.23
C GLY A 109 8.34 20.15 -30.93
N THR A 110 9.44 19.55 -30.49
CA THR A 110 9.79 19.13 -29.11
C THR A 110 9.03 17.97 -28.44
N GLY A 111 9.68 16.79 -28.40
CA GLY A 111 9.80 15.87 -27.24
C GLY A 111 8.50 15.38 -26.57
N GLY A 112 7.85 14.37 -27.17
CA GLY A 112 6.67 13.74 -26.59
C GLY A 112 7.01 12.63 -25.59
N ALA A 113 6.76 12.88 -24.31
CA ALA A 113 6.34 11.85 -23.37
C ALA A 113 4.88 11.48 -23.72
N GLY A 114 4.59 10.18 -23.84
CA GLY A 114 3.34 9.67 -24.44
C GLY A 114 2.07 10.08 -23.69
N THR A 115 1.38 11.10 -24.17
CA THR A 115 -0.04 11.38 -23.88
C THR A 115 -0.93 10.45 -24.71
N GLY A 116 -0.75 9.14 -24.52
CA GLY A 116 -1.66 8.15 -25.11
C GLY A 116 -3.07 8.38 -24.56
N THR A 117 -4.01 8.83 -25.40
CA THR A 117 -5.42 9.06 -25.01
C THR A 117 -6.16 7.76 -24.65
N VAL A 118 -5.52 6.60 -24.90
CA VAL A 118 -6.08 5.25 -24.71
C VAL A 118 -4.96 4.33 -24.21
N ALA A 119 -5.24 3.49 -23.21
CA ALA A 119 -4.31 2.50 -22.70
C ALA A 119 -3.96 1.43 -23.73
N ARG A 120 -2.71 0.95 -23.69
CA ARG A 120 -2.22 -0.12 -24.55
C ARG A 120 -2.83 -1.47 -24.18
N ARG A 121 -3.32 -2.22 -25.17
CA ARG A 121 -3.70 -3.64 -25.00
C ARG A 121 -2.46 -4.52 -25.10
N LEU A 122 -2.36 -5.50 -24.20
CA LEU A 122 -1.24 -6.45 -24.12
C LEU A 122 -1.73 -7.87 -24.31
N ASP A 123 -0.99 -8.69 -25.06
CA ASP A 123 -1.35 -10.11 -25.28
C ASP A 123 -1.28 -10.87 -23.96
N GLY A 124 -2.39 -11.50 -23.55
CA GLY A 124 -2.52 -12.13 -22.23
C GLY A 124 -3.46 -11.38 -21.29
N PHE A 125 -3.78 -10.11 -21.58
CA PHE A 125 -4.78 -9.33 -20.84
C PHE A 125 -5.97 -8.97 -21.73
N ASP A 126 -7.02 -9.79 -21.65
CA ASP A 126 -8.31 -9.46 -22.24
C ASP A 126 -8.97 -8.38 -21.39
N VAL A 127 -9.26 -7.23 -21.99
CA VAL A 127 -9.98 -6.12 -21.34
C VAL A 127 -11.36 -6.63 -20.92
N ILE A 128 -11.81 -6.24 -19.72
CA ILE A 128 -13.17 -6.58 -19.29
C ILE A 128 -14.20 -5.97 -20.23
N ASP A 129 -15.36 -6.61 -20.33
CA ASP A 129 -16.46 -6.08 -21.13
C ASP A 129 -17.07 -4.82 -20.49
N ASP A 130 -17.69 -3.98 -21.31
CA ASP A 130 -18.31 -2.72 -20.89
C ASP A 130 -19.43 -2.90 -19.86
N GLN A 131 -20.08 -4.07 -19.77
CA GLN A 131 -21.12 -4.32 -18.77
C GLN A 131 -20.51 -4.63 -17.39
N SER A 132 -19.33 -5.23 -17.38
CA SER A 132 -18.54 -5.50 -16.17
C SER A 132 -17.76 -4.28 -15.69
N TRP A 133 -17.53 -3.28 -16.56
CA TRP A 133 -16.93 -1.99 -16.19
C TRP A 133 -17.99 -1.03 -15.64
N ASP A 134 -18.18 -1.08 -14.32
CA ASP A 134 -19.12 -0.24 -13.58
C ASP A 134 -18.42 0.60 -12.50
N GLU A 135 -19.17 1.39 -11.73
CA GLU A 135 -18.61 2.17 -10.61
C GLU A 135 -17.89 1.27 -9.59
N SER A 136 -18.32 0.02 -9.41
CA SER A 136 -17.65 -0.91 -8.49
C SER A 136 -16.31 -1.36 -9.05
N ALA A 137 -16.20 -1.60 -10.36
CA ALA A 137 -14.95 -1.88 -11.04
C ALA A 137 -13.96 -0.70 -10.90
N VAL A 138 -14.42 0.53 -11.15
CA VAL A 138 -13.62 1.75 -10.96
C VAL A 138 -13.13 1.88 -9.53
N ARG A 139 -14.02 1.78 -8.52
CA ARG A 139 -13.63 1.89 -7.11
C ARG A 139 -12.66 0.80 -6.68
N ARG A 140 -12.78 -0.41 -7.21
CA ARG A 140 -11.86 -1.52 -6.97
C ARG A 140 -10.44 -1.18 -7.46
N VAL A 141 -10.32 -0.65 -8.69
CA VAL A 141 -9.06 -0.14 -9.22
C VAL A 141 -8.49 0.95 -8.32
N LEU A 142 -9.31 1.93 -7.90
CA LEU A 142 -8.85 3.01 -7.02
C LEU A 142 -8.37 2.49 -5.65
N ASN A 143 -9.12 1.58 -5.02
CA ASN A 143 -8.75 0.95 -3.75
C ASN A 143 -7.43 0.19 -3.87
N THR A 144 -7.24 -0.53 -4.97
CA THR A 144 -6.01 -1.29 -5.22
C THR A 144 -4.82 -0.41 -5.56
N PHE A 145 -4.95 0.53 -6.51
CA PHE A 145 -3.79 1.21 -7.07
C PHE A 145 -3.57 2.60 -6.51
N ALA A 146 -4.59 3.25 -5.95
CA ALA A 146 -4.53 4.65 -5.54
C ALA A 146 -4.95 4.88 -4.08
N PHE A 147 -4.88 3.83 -3.23
CA PHE A 147 -5.34 3.90 -1.84
C PHE A 147 -6.78 4.46 -1.72
N GLY A 148 -7.65 4.06 -2.63
CA GLY A 148 -9.05 4.51 -2.72
C GLY A 148 -9.26 5.83 -3.44
N GLY A 149 -8.19 6.53 -3.83
CA GLY A 149 -8.25 7.80 -4.55
C GLY A 149 -9.04 8.89 -3.81
N GLN A 150 -8.97 10.10 -4.34
CA GLN A 150 -9.68 11.27 -3.80
C GLN A 150 -10.63 11.87 -4.84
N ALA A 151 -10.94 11.11 -5.89
CA ALA A 151 -11.87 11.50 -6.93
C ALA A 151 -13.27 11.72 -6.35
N ARG A 152 -13.98 12.70 -6.92
CA ARG A 152 -15.38 12.96 -6.59
C ARG A 152 -16.28 11.90 -7.23
N GLU A 153 -17.48 11.76 -6.68
CA GLU A 153 -18.48 10.78 -7.13
C GLU A 153 -18.86 11.00 -8.61
N GLU A 154 -18.98 12.25 -9.05
CA GLU A 154 -19.21 12.61 -10.45
C GLU A 154 -18.09 12.10 -11.38
N GLN A 155 -16.83 12.20 -10.94
CA GLN A 155 -15.69 11.73 -11.71
C GLN A 155 -15.66 10.19 -11.76
N ILE A 156 -15.99 9.50 -10.66
CA ILE A 156 -16.08 8.04 -10.63
C ILE A 156 -17.16 7.55 -11.61
N ARG A 157 -18.34 8.19 -11.62
CA ARG A 157 -19.39 7.88 -12.59
C ARG A 157 -18.93 8.13 -14.03
N THR A 158 -18.25 9.26 -14.27
CA THR A 158 -17.70 9.57 -15.59
C THR A 158 -16.76 8.46 -16.05
N TRP A 159 -15.87 7.97 -15.20
CA TRP A 159 -14.98 6.83 -15.54
C TRP A 159 -15.73 5.53 -15.78
N ALA A 160 -16.79 5.26 -15.02
CA ALA A 160 -17.62 4.06 -15.22
C ALA A 160 -18.40 4.10 -16.55
N GLU A 161 -18.75 5.29 -17.05
CA GLU A 161 -19.41 5.48 -18.34
C GLU A 161 -18.42 5.54 -19.52
N MET A 162 -17.12 5.71 -19.24
CA MET A 162 -16.06 5.67 -20.24
C MET A 162 -15.63 4.23 -20.55
N ALA A 163 -15.16 4.00 -21.79
CA ALA A 163 -14.47 2.75 -22.13
C ALA A 163 -13.27 2.51 -21.19
N PRO A 164 -13.04 1.26 -20.72
CA PRO A 164 -12.01 0.97 -19.71
C PRO A 164 -10.63 1.51 -20.06
N GLU A 165 -10.21 1.40 -21.33
CA GLU A 165 -8.90 1.85 -21.80
C GLU A 165 -8.73 3.37 -21.72
N ARG A 166 -9.81 4.14 -21.81
CA ARG A 166 -9.78 5.61 -21.67
C ARG A 166 -9.80 6.01 -20.21
N ALA A 167 -10.70 5.41 -19.43
CA ALA A 167 -10.83 5.70 -18.01
C ALA A 167 -9.52 5.46 -17.24
N ILE A 168 -8.85 4.33 -17.50
CA ILE A 168 -7.64 3.96 -16.76
C ILE A 168 -6.46 4.92 -16.96
N VAL A 169 -6.39 5.62 -18.10
CA VAL A 169 -5.35 6.62 -18.37
C VAL A 169 -5.50 7.84 -17.46
N GLU A 170 -6.74 8.27 -17.21
CA GLU A 170 -7.05 9.37 -16.28
C GLU A 170 -6.85 8.96 -14.82
N MET A 171 -7.11 7.69 -14.50
CA MET A 171 -7.00 7.15 -13.15
C MET A 171 -5.54 6.87 -12.75
N LEU A 172 -4.75 6.24 -13.61
CA LEU A 172 -3.39 5.78 -13.29
C LEU A 172 -2.39 6.51 -14.18
N SER A 173 -1.62 7.44 -13.63
CA SER A 173 -0.54 8.15 -14.33
C SER A 173 0.68 8.28 -13.42
N PHE A 174 1.88 8.43 -14.00
CA PHE A 174 3.07 8.79 -13.23
C PHE A 174 3.33 10.31 -13.21
N GLU A 175 2.32 11.11 -13.52
CA GLU A 175 2.37 12.55 -13.28
C GLU A 175 2.38 12.84 -11.78
N PRO A 176 3.25 13.71 -11.26
CA PRO A 176 3.28 14.04 -9.83
C PRO A 176 1.97 14.63 -9.29
N TYR A 177 1.20 15.23 -10.17
CA TYR A 177 -0.11 15.84 -9.91
C TYR A 177 -1.19 15.15 -10.77
N ASN A 178 -2.32 14.79 -10.17
CA ASN A 178 -3.46 14.23 -10.91
C ASN A 178 -4.78 14.87 -10.43
N PRO A 179 -5.32 15.88 -11.15
CA PRO A 179 -6.48 16.64 -10.72
C PRO A 179 -7.80 15.85 -10.75
N LEU A 180 -7.89 14.81 -11.59
CA LEU A 180 -9.10 13.99 -11.72
C LEU A 180 -9.15 12.94 -10.60
N LEU A 181 -8.01 12.29 -10.34
CA LEU A 181 -7.84 11.34 -9.24
C LEU A 181 -7.84 12.00 -7.86
N SER A 182 -7.33 13.22 -7.78
CA SER A 182 -7.05 13.92 -6.53
C SER A 182 -7.23 15.43 -6.70
N PRO A 183 -8.47 15.94 -6.74
CA PRO A 183 -8.74 17.37 -6.92
C PRO A 183 -8.30 18.17 -5.68
N ALA A 184 -7.42 19.16 -5.88
CA ALA A 184 -6.77 19.95 -4.82
C ALA A 184 -7.60 21.11 -4.24
N GLY A 185 -8.73 21.47 -4.87
CA GLY A 185 -9.43 22.70 -4.54
C GLY A 185 -8.58 23.93 -4.92
N SER A 186 -8.32 24.82 -3.97
CA SER A 186 -7.48 26.01 -4.18
C SER A 186 -6.00 25.81 -3.86
N ASP A 187 -5.63 24.66 -3.31
CA ASP A 187 -4.25 24.35 -2.94
C ASP A 187 -3.38 24.14 -4.20
N ARG A 188 -2.09 24.50 -4.11
CA ARG A 188 -1.12 24.50 -5.22
C ARG A 188 0.09 23.61 -4.94
N LEU A 189 -0.13 22.46 -4.30
CA LEU A 189 0.91 21.43 -4.11
C LEU A 189 1.54 20.94 -5.43
N ASP A 190 0.87 21.14 -6.58
CA ASP A 190 1.42 20.87 -7.91
C ASP A 190 2.76 21.59 -8.16
N LEU A 191 2.95 22.78 -7.58
CA LEU A 191 4.18 23.57 -7.70
C LEU A 191 5.38 22.93 -6.99
N HIS A 192 5.12 21.98 -6.09
CA HIS A 192 6.12 21.32 -5.24
C HIS A 192 6.16 19.81 -5.47
N ALA A 193 5.29 19.27 -6.32
CA ALA A 193 5.08 17.83 -6.49
C ALA A 193 6.26 17.08 -7.14
N GLY A 194 7.24 17.79 -7.71
CA GLY A 194 8.38 17.20 -8.43
C GLY A 194 9.34 16.33 -7.59
N GLY A 195 9.14 16.26 -6.28
CA GLY A 195 9.93 15.39 -5.40
C GLY A 195 9.49 15.49 -3.95
N LEU A 196 9.73 14.42 -3.19
CA LEU A 196 9.52 14.35 -1.76
C LEU A 196 10.38 15.38 -1.01
N ARG A 197 11.60 15.69 -1.50
CA ARG A 197 12.42 16.77 -0.92
C ARG A 197 11.79 18.15 -1.11
N SER A 198 11.24 18.42 -2.30
CA SER A 198 10.59 19.71 -2.59
C SER A 198 9.33 19.90 -1.75
N LEU A 199 8.50 18.85 -1.64
CA LEU A 199 7.33 18.84 -0.76
C LEU A 199 7.69 19.02 0.71
N ALA A 200 8.69 18.29 1.20
CA ALA A 200 9.17 18.39 2.58
C ALA A 200 9.68 19.81 2.88
N ALA A 201 10.49 20.39 1.99
CA ALA A 201 10.97 21.76 2.11
C ALA A 201 9.82 22.78 2.15
N PHE A 202 8.80 22.61 1.28
CA PHE A 202 7.62 23.46 1.30
C PHE A 202 6.88 23.38 2.65
N TRP A 203 6.60 22.19 3.16
CA TRP A 203 5.91 22.02 4.44
C TRP A 203 6.74 22.48 5.65
N ALA A 204 8.07 22.46 5.56
CA ALA A 204 8.97 23.01 6.56
C ALA A 204 9.12 24.54 6.49
N SER A 205 8.68 25.18 5.41
CA SER A 205 8.93 26.61 5.14
C SER A 205 7.89 27.56 5.74
N ASP A 206 8.25 28.85 5.78
CA ASP A 206 7.35 29.97 6.11
C ASP A 206 6.56 30.50 4.89
N ASP A 207 6.49 29.74 3.79
CA ASP A 207 5.71 30.15 2.60
C ASP A 207 4.26 30.49 2.99
N PRO A 208 3.70 31.63 2.55
CA PRO A 208 2.35 32.05 2.94
C PRO A 208 1.24 31.11 2.44
N THR A 209 1.52 30.26 1.46
CA THR A 209 0.60 29.23 0.96
C THR A 209 0.76 27.90 1.69
N ASN A 210 1.78 27.73 2.53
CA ASN A 210 1.96 26.54 3.37
C ASN A 210 0.96 26.55 4.53
N GLY A 211 -0.05 25.68 4.44
CA GLY A 211 -1.05 25.51 5.50
C GLY A 211 -0.53 24.81 6.77
N THR A 212 0.68 24.26 6.75
CA THR A 212 1.27 23.57 7.92
C THR A 212 1.50 24.57 9.05
N THR A 213 0.96 24.26 10.24
CA THR A 213 1.11 25.16 11.40
C THR A 213 2.58 25.31 11.78
N ALA A 214 2.96 26.50 12.27
CA ALA A 214 4.35 26.82 12.58
C ALA A 214 5.01 25.80 13.53
N GLU A 215 4.25 25.28 14.50
CA GLU A 215 4.76 24.29 15.44
C GLU A 215 4.95 22.90 14.84
N ARG A 216 4.50 22.66 13.60
CA ARG A 216 4.59 21.36 12.93
C ARG A 216 5.54 21.35 11.75
N ARG A 217 6.02 22.51 11.30
CA ARG A 217 6.97 22.63 10.17
C ARG A 217 8.23 21.79 10.40
N PHE A 218 8.69 21.68 11.64
CA PHE A 218 9.86 20.87 12.00
C PHE A 218 9.69 19.36 11.74
N ASP A 219 8.45 18.85 11.61
CA ASP A 219 8.16 17.44 11.30
C ASP A 219 8.55 17.06 9.87
N TYR A 220 8.80 18.07 9.00
CA TYR A 220 9.09 17.92 7.58
C TYR A 220 10.49 18.43 7.19
N ASP A 221 11.28 18.89 8.16
CA ASP A 221 12.65 19.36 7.93
C ASP A 221 13.63 18.18 7.81
N LEU A 222 13.90 17.78 6.56
CA LEU A 222 14.82 16.68 6.23
C LEU A 222 16.28 17.02 6.55
N ASP A 223 16.66 18.30 6.58
CA ASP A 223 18.03 18.72 6.84
C ASP A 223 18.34 18.73 8.34
N ALA A 224 17.35 19.07 9.18
CA ALA A 224 17.45 18.96 10.64
C ALA A 224 17.28 17.52 11.18
N GLU A 225 17.05 16.52 10.32
CA GLU A 225 16.80 15.14 10.70
C GLU A 225 18.07 14.41 11.21
N GLU A 226 19.24 14.67 10.62
CA GLU A 226 20.49 13.98 10.99
C GLU A 226 21.07 14.42 12.35
N VAL A 227 20.77 15.65 12.79
CA VAL A 227 21.24 16.16 14.08
C VAL A 227 20.52 15.49 15.27
N ARG A 228 19.34 14.88 15.06
CA ARG A 228 18.40 14.52 16.15
C ARG A 228 18.27 13.03 16.50
N ARG A 229 19.13 12.14 15.98
CA ARG A 229 19.11 10.67 16.23
C ARG A 229 17.71 10.04 15.99
N GLY A 230 17.26 10.02 14.73
CA GLY A 230 15.97 9.38 14.37
C GLY A 230 15.71 9.22 12.87
N GLY A 231 16.78 9.00 12.08
CA GLY A 231 16.92 9.31 10.65
C GLY A 231 15.95 8.77 9.60
N GLY A 232 14.78 8.23 9.94
CA GLY A 232 13.74 7.87 8.97
C GLY A 232 12.34 8.38 9.32
N GLN A 233 12.20 9.22 10.34
CA GLN A 233 10.90 9.71 10.78
C GLN A 233 10.36 10.81 9.86
N VAL A 234 11.21 11.76 9.45
CA VAL A 234 10.78 12.93 8.66
C VAL A 234 10.43 12.48 7.25
N VAL A 235 11.30 11.70 6.59
CA VAL A 235 11.01 11.17 5.24
C VAL A 235 9.72 10.35 5.21
N ALA A 236 9.45 9.58 6.27
CA ALA A 236 8.21 8.82 6.38
C ALA A 236 6.99 9.73 6.56
N LEU A 237 7.06 10.75 7.42
CA LEU A 237 5.97 11.72 7.60
C LEU A 237 5.71 12.52 6.30
N SER A 238 6.77 12.94 5.62
CA SER A 238 6.67 13.58 4.31
C SER A 238 6.00 12.67 3.29
N TRP A 239 6.35 11.37 3.24
CA TRP A 239 5.73 10.44 2.29
C TRP A 239 4.25 10.19 2.63
N LEU A 240 3.95 9.94 3.90
CA LEU A 240 2.57 9.79 4.37
C LEU A 240 1.74 11.00 3.94
N ARG A 241 2.31 12.20 4.07
CA ARG A 241 1.67 13.45 3.69
C ARG A 241 1.51 13.62 2.18
N ALA A 242 2.52 13.25 1.40
CA ALA A 242 2.49 13.31 -0.05
C ALA A 242 1.41 12.37 -0.62
N ALA A 243 1.30 11.17 -0.05
CA ALA A 243 0.37 10.15 -0.52
C ALA A 243 -1.09 10.37 -0.07
N THR A 244 -1.35 11.33 0.84
CA THR A 244 -2.72 11.67 1.29
C THR A 244 -3.19 13.10 1.04
N SER A 245 -2.32 14.00 0.59
CA SER A 245 -2.74 15.37 0.29
C SER A 245 -3.45 15.44 -1.06
N ARG A 246 -4.61 16.09 -1.10
CA ARG A 246 -5.35 16.33 -2.34
C ARG A 246 -4.52 17.19 -3.29
N GLY A 247 -4.58 16.87 -4.58
CA GLY A 247 -3.73 17.41 -5.64
C GLY A 247 -2.62 16.46 -6.05
N LEU A 248 -1.92 15.91 -5.06
CA LEU A 248 -0.84 14.96 -5.32
C LEU A 248 -1.40 13.62 -5.79
N ASN A 249 -0.57 12.86 -6.51
CA ASN A 249 -1.00 11.61 -7.14
C ASN A 249 -0.79 10.39 -6.21
N PRO A 250 -1.85 9.86 -5.55
CA PRO A 250 -1.71 8.72 -4.66
C PRO A 250 -1.31 7.41 -5.36
N PHE A 251 -1.58 7.26 -6.66
CA PHE A 251 -1.11 6.09 -7.41
C PHE A 251 0.40 6.12 -7.62
N LEU A 252 0.95 7.25 -8.07
CA LEU A 252 2.40 7.43 -8.18
C LEU A 252 3.08 7.18 -6.84
N HIS A 253 2.59 7.81 -5.76
CA HIS A 253 3.20 7.67 -4.45
C HIS A 253 3.12 6.26 -3.86
N ARG A 254 2.10 5.48 -4.26
CA ARG A 254 2.00 4.05 -3.93
C ARG A 254 3.07 3.23 -4.64
N VAL A 255 3.21 3.40 -5.95
CA VAL A 255 4.21 2.67 -6.75
C VAL A 255 5.62 3.02 -6.28
N LEU A 256 5.92 4.30 -6.11
CA LEU A 256 7.21 4.75 -5.59
C LEU A 256 7.51 4.21 -4.19
N PHE A 257 6.51 4.14 -3.31
CA PHE A 257 6.69 3.53 -1.99
C PHE A 257 7.02 2.05 -2.10
N TRP A 258 6.28 1.31 -2.93
CA TRP A 258 6.53 -0.11 -3.15
C TRP A 258 7.95 -0.33 -3.68
N GLU A 259 8.35 0.34 -4.75
CA GLU A 259 9.71 0.25 -5.33
C GLU A 259 10.77 0.59 -4.28
N THR A 260 10.63 1.73 -3.61
CA THR A 260 11.62 2.23 -2.66
C THR A 260 11.80 1.26 -1.51
N ASN A 261 10.69 0.84 -0.91
CA ASN A 261 10.69 0.02 0.27
C ASN A 261 11.07 -1.44 -0.04
N TYR A 262 10.73 -1.93 -1.24
CA TYR A 262 11.09 -3.26 -1.72
C TYR A 262 12.60 -3.37 -1.98
N HIS A 263 13.21 -2.40 -2.66
CA HIS A 263 14.65 -2.42 -2.95
C HIS A 263 15.54 -2.20 -1.72
N MET A 264 15.03 -1.55 -0.68
CA MET A 264 15.79 -1.25 0.54
C MET A 264 15.70 -2.34 1.63
N VAL A 265 15.01 -3.45 1.39
CA VAL A 265 14.69 -4.44 2.44
C VAL A 265 15.89 -5.04 3.17
N ALA A 266 16.91 -5.47 2.45
CA ALA A 266 17.72 -6.60 2.90
C ALA A 266 18.68 -6.24 4.05
N ASN A 267 18.86 -4.95 4.35
CA ASN A 267 19.69 -4.49 5.46
C ASN A 267 18.86 -3.70 6.51
N ARG A 268 18.99 -4.05 7.79
CA ARG A 268 18.33 -3.34 8.91
C ARG A 268 18.99 -2.01 9.26
N ARG A 269 19.94 -1.56 8.45
CA ARG A 269 20.60 -0.26 8.62
C ARG A 269 19.58 0.85 8.36
N LEU A 270 19.33 1.67 9.39
CA LEU A 270 18.53 2.88 9.21
C LEU A 270 19.28 3.84 8.27
N MET A 271 18.71 4.07 7.08
CA MET A 271 19.25 5.02 6.13
C MET A 271 18.88 6.46 6.52
N PRO A 272 19.78 7.44 6.30
CA PRO A 272 19.42 8.84 6.45
C PRO A 272 18.25 9.22 5.53
N GLY A 273 17.23 9.87 6.07
CA GLY A 273 15.99 10.21 5.38
C GLY A 273 16.23 11.06 4.13
N ARG A 274 17.25 11.94 4.15
CA ARG A 274 17.69 12.66 2.95
C ARG A 274 18.08 11.72 1.81
N LEU A 275 18.82 10.64 2.06
CA LEU A 275 19.24 9.70 1.02
C LEU A 275 18.03 8.92 0.50
N VAL A 276 17.14 8.50 1.39
CA VAL A 276 15.88 7.85 1.02
C VAL A 276 15.03 8.76 0.13
N ALA A 277 14.87 10.03 0.51
CA ALA A 277 14.12 11.01 -0.29
C ALA A 277 14.80 11.28 -1.64
N GLY A 278 16.14 11.30 -1.70
CA GLY A 278 16.87 11.46 -2.96
C GLY A 278 16.69 10.26 -3.90
N TYR A 279 16.73 9.05 -3.36
CA TYR A 279 16.42 7.83 -4.10
C TYR A 279 14.97 7.81 -4.59
N TYR A 280 14.02 8.18 -3.74
CA TYR A 280 12.61 8.33 -4.09
C TYR A 280 12.40 9.32 -5.24
N ASP A 281 13.06 10.49 -5.18
CA ASP A 281 12.94 11.55 -6.18
C ASP A 281 13.53 11.15 -7.55
N ARG A 282 14.60 10.35 -7.56
CA ARG A 282 15.15 9.78 -8.82
C ARG A 282 14.16 8.84 -9.48
N LEU A 283 13.53 7.95 -8.69
CA LEU A 283 12.51 7.06 -9.21
C LEU A 283 11.29 7.82 -9.72
N LEU A 284 10.87 8.86 -8.99
CA LEU A 284 9.79 9.74 -9.39
C LEU A 284 10.09 10.36 -10.76
N ALA A 285 11.26 10.98 -10.92
CA ALA A 285 11.67 11.59 -12.18
C ALA A 285 11.68 10.58 -13.33
N ALA A 286 12.30 9.41 -13.14
CA ALA A 286 12.38 8.39 -14.18
C ALA A 286 11.00 7.84 -14.60
N LEU A 287 10.09 7.62 -13.63
CA LEU A 287 8.73 7.18 -13.91
C LEU A 287 7.88 8.27 -14.58
N SER A 288 7.98 9.52 -14.13
CA SER A 288 7.25 10.66 -14.72
C SER A 288 7.73 10.99 -16.14
N GLU A 289 9.00 10.77 -16.45
CA GLU A 289 9.54 10.87 -17.81
C GLU A 289 9.08 9.74 -18.74
N GLY A 290 8.42 8.71 -18.19
CA GLY A 290 7.94 7.55 -18.95
C GLY A 290 9.05 6.63 -19.43
N ARG A 291 10.20 6.62 -18.74
CA ARG A 291 11.37 5.81 -19.12
C ARG A 291 11.05 4.31 -19.14
N PRO A 292 11.75 3.53 -19.97
CA PRO A 292 11.71 2.08 -19.92
C PRO A 292 12.04 1.58 -18.51
N TYR A 293 11.40 0.51 -18.07
CA TYR A 293 11.47 0.08 -16.67
C TYR A 293 12.88 -0.35 -16.25
N HIS A 294 13.68 -0.89 -17.17
CA HIS A 294 15.08 -1.21 -16.88
C HIS A 294 15.93 0.03 -16.60
N GLU A 295 15.63 1.19 -17.21
CA GLU A 295 16.30 2.45 -16.90
C GLU A 295 15.88 2.98 -15.52
N VAL A 296 14.61 2.81 -15.14
CA VAL A 296 14.13 3.14 -13.79
C VAL A 296 14.87 2.31 -12.73
N LEU A 297 15.02 1.01 -12.97
CA LEU A 297 15.77 0.09 -12.10
C LEU A 297 17.28 0.41 -12.10
N ALA A 298 17.84 0.84 -13.23
CA ALA A 298 19.22 1.31 -13.31
C ALA A 298 19.44 2.58 -12.46
N GLU A 299 18.56 3.58 -12.58
CA GLU A 299 18.61 4.79 -11.73
C GLU A 299 18.49 4.45 -10.25
N ALA A 300 17.68 3.45 -9.92
CA ALA A 300 17.58 2.96 -8.56
C ALA A 300 18.91 2.39 -8.04
N ALA A 301 19.56 1.51 -8.81
CA ALA A 301 20.82 0.89 -8.45
C ALA A 301 21.98 1.90 -8.37
N LYS A 302 21.91 2.98 -9.15
CA LYS A 302 22.83 4.12 -9.17
C LYS A 302 22.64 5.11 -8.01
N SER A 303 21.73 4.85 -7.06
CA SER A 303 21.42 5.80 -5.99
C SER A 303 22.41 5.72 -4.81
N ALA A 304 22.60 6.86 -4.13
CA ALA A 304 23.40 6.91 -2.92
C ALA A 304 22.79 6.06 -1.79
N ALA A 305 21.45 6.04 -1.69
CA ALA A 305 20.75 5.24 -0.69
C ALA A 305 21.07 3.75 -0.83
N ILE A 306 21.00 3.20 -2.04
CA ILE A 306 21.31 1.79 -2.30
C ILE A 306 22.79 1.51 -2.05
N ALA A 307 23.69 2.37 -2.53
CA ALA A 307 25.12 2.19 -2.31
C ALA A 307 25.50 2.16 -0.81
N VAL A 308 24.91 3.03 0.02
CA VAL A 308 25.15 3.06 1.48
C VAL A 308 24.44 1.93 2.21
N GLN A 309 23.21 1.59 1.78
CA GLN A 309 22.41 0.53 2.36
C GLN A 309 23.12 -0.82 2.27
N TYR A 310 23.83 -1.05 1.17
CA TYR A 310 24.48 -2.31 0.89
C TYR A 310 26.02 -2.27 0.91
N GLY A 311 26.61 -1.13 1.25
CA GLY A 311 28.07 -1.00 1.45
C GLY A 311 28.90 -0.91 0.16
N HIS A 312 28.26 -0.60 -0.97
CA HIS A 312 28.96 -0.35 -2.23
C HIS A 312 29.66 1.01 -2.27
N ASP A 313 29.26 1.95 -1.41
CA ASP A 313 29.99 3.21 -1.18
C ASP A 313 31.48 2.99 -0.81
N SER A 314 31.75 1.84 -0.19
CA SER A 314 33.07 1.41 0.28
C SER A 314 33.72 0.33 -0.59
N SER A 315 33.03 -0.18 -1.62
CA SER A 315 33.54 -1.25 -2.48
C SER A 315 34.65 -0.73 -3.40
N ARG A 316 35.77 -1.45 -3.46
CA ARG A 316 36.97 -1.06 -4.24
C ARG A 316 37.56 -2.28 -4.93
N TYR A 317 37.94 -2.13 -6.20
CA TYR A 317 38.73 -3.11 -6.93
C TYR A 317 40.17 -2.61 -7.04
N ILE A 318 41.12 -3.30 -6.41
CA ILE A 318 42.52 -2.86 -6.29
C ILE A 318 43.43 -4.07 -6.45
N ASP A 319 44.53 -3.92 -7.18
CA ASP A 319 45.56 -4.97 -7.39
C ASP A 319 45.00 -6.30 -7.95
N GLY A 320 43.93 -6.23 -8.74
CA GLY A 320 43.28 -7.42 -9.34
C GLY A 320 42.32 -8.15 -8.40
N GLU A 321 42.04 -7.62 -7.21
CA GLU A 321 41.14 -8.20 -6.23
C GLU A 321 39.98 -7.24 -5.90
N CYS A 322 38.78 -7.80 -5.75
CA CYS A 322 37.61 -7.05 -5.27
C CYS A 322 37.55 -7.07 -3.75
N ARG A 323 37.55 -5.89 -3.14
CA ARG A 323 37.17 -5.68 -1.73
C ARG A 323 35.75 -5.15 -1.72
N CYS A 324 34.81 -6.04 -1.99
CA CYS A 324 33.44 -5.68 -2.36
C CYS A 324 32.43 -6.47 -1.52
N ASN A 325 31.25 -5.88 -1.32
CA ASN A 325 30.13 -6.61 -0.72
C ASN A 325 29.35 -7.33 -1.82
N GLU A 326 29.09 -8.62 -1.66
CA GLU A 326 28.28 -9.40 -2.61
C GLU A 326 26.78 -9.36 -2.29
N ASP A 327 26.38 -8.88 -1.11
CA ASP A 327 24.98 -8.88 -0.68
C ASP A 327 24.08 -8.19 -1.71
N PHE A 328 24.43 -6.97 -2.14
CA PHE A 328 23.60 -6.30 -3.15
C PHE A 328 23.90 -6.70 -4.58
N ALA A 329 25.03 -7.33 -4.88
CA ALA A 329 25.17 -8.00 -6.17
C ALA A 329 24.06 -9.06 -6.35
N ARG A 330 23.71 -9.78 -5.28
CA ARG A 330 22.58 -10.71 -5.24
C ARG A 330 21.24 -10.01 -5.27
N GLU A 331 21.05 -9.01 -4.41
CA GLU A 331 19.77 -8.31 -4.32
C GLU A 331 19.45 -7.48 -5.58
N TYR A 332 20.47 -7.03 -6.32
CA TYR A 332 20.27 -6.41 -7.63
C TYR A 332 19.56 -7.38 -8.58
N PHE A 333 20.05 -8.61 -8.72
CA PHE A 333 19.39 -9.61 -9.57
C PHE A 333 18.05 -10.06 -8.99
N GLN A 334 18.00 -10.39 -7.70
CA GLN A 334 16.83 -10.95 -7.04
C GLN A 334 15.68 -9.94 -6.93
N LEU A 335 15.95 -8.73 -6.43
CA LEU A 335 14.91 -7.74 -6.14
C LEU A 335 14.54 -6.98 -7.41
N PHE A 336 15.52 -6.45 -8.14
CA PHE A 336 15.23 -5.54 -9.26
C PHE A 336 14.75 -6.33 -10.48
N PHE A 337 15.32 -7.52 -10.72
CA PHE A 337 15.05 -8.28 -11.94
C PHE A 337 14.41 -9.65 -11.69
N GLY A 338 14.25 -10.11 -10.45
CA GLY A 338 13.69 -11.45 -10.20
C GLY A 338 14.53 -12.61 -10.70
N ILE A 339 15.83 -12.40 -10.90
CA ILE A 339 16.79 -13.42 -11.34
C ILE A 339 17.38 -14.07 -10.09
N LEU A 340 17.26 -15.40 -9.99
CA LEU A 340 17.69 -16.18 -8.83
C LEU A 340 18.82 -17.17 -9.18
N GLY A 341 19.25 -17.24 -10.44
CA GLY A 341 20.22 -18.21 -10.92
C GLY A 341 19.62 -19.60 -11.16
N GLN A 342 18.31 -19.69 -11.35
CA GLN A 342 17.62 -20.95 -11.59
C GLN A 342 18.01 -21.50 -12.97
N GLY A 343 18.77 -22.60 -12.97
CA GLY A 343 19.25 -23.29 -14.17
C GLY A 343 20.77 -23.45 -14.21
N ASP A 344 21.51 -22.54 -13.56
CA ASP A 344 22.95 -22.62 -13.39
C ASP A 344 23.39 -21.91 -12.09
N ALA A 345 22.97 -22.48 -10.95
CA ALA A 345 23.20 -21.87 -9.64
C ALA A 345 24.70 -21.79 -9.30
N GLU A 346 25.51 -22.75 -9.75
CA GLU A 346 26.95 -22.74 -9.51
C GLU A 346 27.62 -21.58 -10.23
N TYR A 347 27.35 -21.39 -11.53
CA TYR A 347 27.84 -20.22 -12.27
C TYR A 347 27.33 -18.90 -11.67
N HIS A 348 26.05 -18.86 -11.27
CA HIS A 348 25.46 -17.66 -10.70
C HIS A 348 26.24 -17.22 -9.45
N GLU A 349 26.47 -18.16 -8.52
CA GLU A 349 27.16 -17.88 -7.26
C GLU A 349 28.67 -17.66 -7.40
N THR A 350 29.33 -18.33 -8.34
CA THR A 350 30.80 -18.30 -8.44
C THR A 350 31.34 -17.32 -9.47
N VAL A 351 30.52 -16.88 -10.43
CA VAL A 351 30.93 -15.95 -11.50
C VAL A 351 30.06 -14.70 -11.52
N THR A 352 28.74 -14.85 -11.69
CA THR A 352 27.83 -13.71 -11.88
C THR A 352 27.84 -12.78 -10.68
N ILE A 353 27.73 -13.32 -9.47
CA ILE A 353 27.64 -12.52 -8.24
C ILE A 353 28.96 -11.80 -7.91
N PRO A 354 30.13 -12.47 -7.87
CA PRO A 354 31.40 -11.78 -7.63
C PRO A 354 31.73 -10.72 -8.69
N ASN A 355 31.43 -10.99 -9.97
CA ASN A 355 31.64 -10.02 -11.04
C ASN A 355 30.66 -8.85 -10.94
N MET A 356 29.41 -9.07 -10.55
CA MET A 356 28.47 -7.98 -10.30
C MET A 356 28.90 -7.13 -9.09
N ALA A 357 29.40 -7.74 -8.01
CA ALA A 357 29.97 -6.99 -6.88
C ALA A 357 31.15 -6.12 -7.32
N SER A 358 31.96 -6.62 -8.26
CA SER A 358 33.06 -5.89 -8.89
C SER A 358 32.58 -4.78 -9.83
N ALA A 359 31.48 -5.00 -10.55
CA ALA A 359 30.84 -4.00 -11.40
C ALA A 359 30.24 -2.83 -10.59
N LEU A 360 30.03 -3.00 -9.29
CA LEU A 360 29.52 -1.96 -8.39
C LEU A 360 30.63 -1.19 -7.65
N SER A 361 31.91 -1.55 -7.82
CA SER A 361 33.00 -0.85 -7.15
C SER A 361 33.20 0.56 -7.70
N GLY A 362 33.77 1.46 -6.89
CA GLY A 362 34.05 2.83 -7.33
C GLY A 362 32.84 3.78 -7.32
N MET A 363 31.71 3.36 -6.72
CA MET A 363 30.63 4.25 -6.35
C MET A 363 31.02 5.00 -5.06
N GLU A 364 31.39 6.28 -5.15
CA GLU A 364 31.77 7.08 -3.99
C GLU A 364 30.67 8.10 -3.64
N ILE A 365 30.24 8.12 -2.38
CA ILE A 365 29.21 9.06 -1.92
C ILE A 365 29.87 10.31 -1.35
N GLN A 366 29.53 11.47 -1.89
CA GLN A 366 30.07 12.73 -1.42
C GLN A 366 29.58 13.06 -0.01
N ARG A 367 30.40 13.84 0.70
CA ARG A 367 30.06 14.39 2.02
C ARG A 367 29.98 15.90 1.96
N ASP A 368 29.07 16.48 2.75
CA ASP A 368 29.03 17.92 2.94
C ASP A 368 30.33 18.38 3.61
N PRO A 369 31.07 19.36 3.05
CA PRO A 369 32.32 19.83 3.63
C PRO A 369 32.18 20.50 5.01
N SER A 370 31.00 21.00 5.35
CA SER A 370 30.76 21.78 6.56
C SER A 370 30.53 20.91 7.79
N ASP A 371 29.81 19.79 7.66
CA ASP A 371 29.44 18.92 8.77
C ASP A 371 29.79 17.43 8.56
N GLY A 372 30.27 17.05 7.38
CA GLY A 372 30.68 15.69 7.04
C GLY A 372 29.52 14.70 6.79
N THR A 373 28.28 15.18 6.74
CA THR A 373 27.08 14.37 6.45
C THR A 373 27.10 13.84 5.02
N LEU A 374 26.42 12.73 4.76
CA LEU A 374 26.35 12.16 3.41
C LEU A 374 25.37 12.94 2.55
N VAL A 375 25.78 13.37 1.37
CA VAL A 375 24.88 13.99 0.39
C VAL A 375 24.44 12.95 -0.64
N ASP A 376 23.24 13.11 -1.21
CA ASP A 376 22.77 12.24 -2.31
C ASP A 376 23.46 12.60 -3.63
N ARG A 377 24.75 12.33 -3.68
CA ARG A 377 25.58 12.52 -4.87
C ARG A 377 26.62 11.41 -4.93
N VAL A 378 26.49 10.58 -5.95
CA VAL A 378 27.43 9.50 -6.26
C VAL A 378 28.42 10.00 -7.31
N VAL A 379 29.70 9.78 -7.07
CA VAL A 379 30.78 9.90 -8.05
C VAL A 379 31.16 8.48 -8.48
N TYR A 380 31.27 8.27 -9.78
CA TYR A 380 31.64 6.99 -10.36
C TYR A 380 33.10 7.03 -10.80
N GLY A 381 33.98 6.52 -9.94
CA GLY A 381 35.43 6.48 -10.20
C GLY A 381 35.84 5.27 -11.03
N SER A 382 36.86 5.45 -11.88
CA SER A 382 37.46 4.37 -12.68
C SER A 382 38.74 3.78 -12.05
N GLU A 383 39.40 4.49 -11.12
CA GLU A 383 40.69 4.07 -10.55
C GLU A 383 40.58 2.83 -9.64
N ALA A 384 39.46 2.68 -8.93
CA ALA A 384 39.18 1.53 -8.06
C ALA A 384 38.09 0.62 -8.65
N HIS A 385 38.13 0.47 -9.98
CA HIS A 385 37.15 -0.26 -10.78
C HIS A 385 37.88 -1.21 -11.74
N PRO A 386 37.37 -2.44 -11.98
CA PRO A 386 38.11 -3.38 -12.81
C PRO A 386 38.14 -2.91 -14.26
N ALA A 387 39.32 -2.99 -14.87
CA ALA A 387 39.52 -2.67 -16.28
C ALA A 387 39.04 -3.82 -17.19
N GLY A 388 38.50 -3.48 -18.36
CA GLY A 388 38.00 -4.43 -19.35
C GLY A 388 36.59 -4.95 -19.07
N ALA A 389 36.15 -5.94 -19.83
CA ALA A 389 34.81 -6.51 -19.68
C ALA A 389 34.71 -7.48 -18.51
N LEU A 390 33.53 -7.57 -17.90
CA LEU A 390 33.20 -8.57 -16.90
C LEU A 390 32.19 -9.57 -17.46
N GLU A 391 32.36 -10.85 -17.16
CA GLU A 391 31.36 -11.86 -17.53
C GLU A 391 30.24 -11.91 -16.48
N ILE A 392 29.01 -11.58 -16.88
CA ILE A 392 27.85 -11.56 -16.00
C ILE A 392 26.66 -12.10 -16.80
N LEU A 393 25.91 -13.06 -16.23
CA LEU A 393 24.79 -13.73 -16.92
C LEU A 393 25.17 -14.33 -18.30
N HIS A 394 26.39 -14.88 -18.40
CA HIS A 394 27.00 -15.41 -19.63
C HIS A 394 27.18 -14.38 -20.75
N GLN A 395 27.26 -13.10 -20.40
CA GLN A 395 27.43 -11.99 -21.32
C GLN A 395 28.64 -11.15 -20.93
N SER A 396 29.31 -10.58 -21.94
CA SER A 396 30.43 -9.65 -21.75
C SER A 396 29.90 -8.26 -21.47
N ILE A 397 30.08 -7.76 -20.25
CA ILE A 397 29.60 -6.46 -19.80
C ILE A 397 30.75 -5.44 -19.86
N GLU A 398 30.63 -4.51 -20.78
CA GLU A 398 31.56 -3.39 -20.96
C GLU A 398 31.18 -2.19 -20.08
N GLY A 399 32.16 -1.34 -19.76
CA GLY A 399 31.95 -0.09 -19.04
C GLY A 399 33.20 0.35 -18.27
N SER A 400 33.42 1.66 -18.21
CA SER A 400 34.59 2.26 -17.55
C SER A 400 34.38 2.51 -16.05
N ASN A 401 33.14 2.47 -15.59
CA ASN A 401 32.73 2.71 -14.22
C ASN A 401 31.40 1.99 -13.92
N ALA A 402 30.98 2.00 -12.65
CA ALA A 402 29.78 1.28 -12.22
C ALA A 402 28.49 1.77 -12.87
N ALA A 403 28.32 3.08 -13.14
CA ALA A 403 27.10 3.59 -13.76
C ALA A 403 26.92 3.01 -15.17
N GLU A 404 27.96 3.05 -16.00
CA GLU A 404 27.92 2.50 -17.36
C GLU A 404 27.62 1.01 -17.37
N ARG A 405 28.22 0.23 -16.45
CA ARG A 405 27.96 -1.21 -16.36
C ARG A 405 26.54 -1.50 -15.88
N ILE A 406 26.01 -0.73 -14.93
CA ILE A 406 24.62 -0.87 -14.47
C ILE A 406 23.66 -0.61 -15.64
N ASP A 407 23.91 0.40 -16.47
CA ASP A 407 23.04 0.72 -17.61
C ASP A 407 23.02 -0.43 -18.63
N VAL A 408 24.19 -0.96 -19.02
CA VAL A 408 24.31 -2.12 -19.92
C VAL A 408 23.64 -3.36 -19.32
N LEU A 409 23.93 -3.66 -18.05
CA LEU A 409 23.44 -4.85 -17.39
C LEU A 409 21.93 -4.79 -17.15
N SER A 410 21.36 -3.63 -16.82
CA SER A 410 19.92 -3.49 -16.58
C SER A 410 19.11 -3.79 -17.85
N ALA A 411 19.59 -3.29 -18.99
CA ALA A 411 18.99 -3.58 -20.30
C ALA A 411 19.07 -5.08 -20.67
N LEU A 412 20.13 -5.78 -20.24
CA LEU A 412 20.24 -7.22 -20.41
C LEU A 412 19.32 -7.99 -19.44
N ALA A 413 19.36 -7.62 -18.16
CA ALA A 413 18.70 -8.33 -17.08
C ALA A 413 17.17 -8.28 -17.19
N ILE A 414 16.59 -7.20 -17.72
CA ILE A 414 15.14 -7.09 -17.90
C ILE A 414 14.58 -8.10 -18.93
N GLU A 415 15.39 -8.49 -19.91
CA GLU A 415 15.03 -9.48 -20.93
C GLU A 415 15.56 -10.89 -20.61
N TYR A 416 16.26 -11.06 -19.49
CA TYR A 416 16.75 -12.36 -19.06
C TYR A 416 15.58 -13.33 -18.79
N PRO A 417 15.67 -14.63 -19.15
CA PRO A 417 14.54 -15.55 -19.05
C PRO A 417 13.86 -15.60 -17.67
N GLU A 418 14.63 -15.69 -16.58
CA GLU A 418 14.08 -15.66 -15.22
C GLU A 418 13.38 -14.33 -14.91
N SER A 419 13.91 -13.21 -15.40
CA SER A 419 13.30 -11.88 -15.19
C SER A 419 11.95 -11.78 -15.89
N LEU A 420 11.87 -12.22 -17.15
CA LEU A 420 10.62 -12.30 -17.90
C LEU A 420 9.56 -13.19 -17.23
N ASP A 421 9.98 -14.18 -16.43
CA ASP A 421 9.09 -15.08 -15.70
C ASP A 421 8.72 -14.60 -14.30
N ASN A 422 9.64 -13.95 -13.59
CA ASN A 422 9.48 -13.67 -12.16
C ASN A 422 9.12 -12.21 -11.89
N LEU A 423 9.76 -11.25 -12.55
CA LEU A 423 9.55 -9.83 -12.30
C LEU A 423 8.10 -9.37 -12.46
N PRO A 424 7.37 -9.67 -13.58
CA PRO A 424 5.99 -9.22 -13.72
C PRO A 424 5.05 -9.85 -12.68
N VAL A 425 5.33 -11.10 -12.26
CA VAL A 425 4.57 -11.77 -11.21
C VAL A 425 4.82 -11.11 -9.86
N LYS A 426 6.08 -10.76 -9.54
CA LYS A 426 6.44 -10.04 -8.31
C LYS A 426 5.75 -8.68 -8.23
N ILE A 427 5.72 -7.92 -9.33
CA ILE A 427 5.03 -6.62 -9.41
C ILE A 427 3.54 -6.78 -9.10
N ILE A 428 2.84 -7.68 -9.79
CA ILE A 428 1.42 -7.89 -9.58
C ILE A 428 1.12 -8.45 -8.18
N ALA A 429 1.94 -9.38 -7.68
CA ALA A 429 1.78 -9.93 -6.34
C ALA A 429 1.95 -8.87 -5.25
N GLY A 430 2.96 -8.01 -5.39
CA GLY A 430 3.21 -6.93 -4.44
C GLY A 430 2.10 -5.87 -4.43
N LEU A 431 1.66 -5.45 -5.62
CA LEU A 431 0.75 -4.31 -5.74
C LEU A 431 -0.73 -4.69 -5.67
N ALA A 432 -1.12 -5.85 -6.20
CA ALA A 432 -2.51 -6.06 -6.61
C ALA A 432 -3.11 -7.46 -6.42
N ASP A 433 -2.38 -8.58 -6.39
CA ASP A 433 -3.01 -9.91 -6.22
C ASP A 433 -2.13 -10.86 -5.40
N ASP A 434 -2.49 -11.08 -4.15
CA ASP A 434 -1.78 -12.01 -3.26
C ASP A 434 -2.10 -13.48 -3.56
N ALA A 435 -3.10 -13.78 -4.39
CA ALA A 435 -3.65 -15.12 -4.60
C ALA A 435 -3.58 -15.57 -6.07
N LEU A 436 -2.46 -15.31 -6.75
CA LEU A 436 -2.22 -15.73 -8.13
C LEU A 436 -2.12 -17.27 -8.27
N ASP A 437 -2.89 -17.83 -9.21
CA ASP A 437 -2.77 -19.21 -9.65
C ASP A 437 -1.93 -19.35 -10.93
N ALA A 438 -1.69 -20.60 -11.35
CA ALA A 438 -0.86 -20.90 -12.52
C ALA A 438 -1.38 -20.28 -13.82
N GLU A 439 -2.70 -20.18 -14.00
CA GLU A 439 -3.30 -19.62 -15.21
C GLU A 439 -3.09 -18.10 -15.27
N ARG A 440 -3.39 -17.40 -14.19
CA ARG A 440 -3.18 -15.95 -14.09
C ARG A 440 -1.70 -15.59 -14.18
N ILE A 441 -0.81 -16.39 -13.59
CA ILE A 441 0.65 -16.25 -13.75
C ILE A 441 1.05 -16.37 -15.22
N ALA A 442 0.52 -17.35 -15.95
CA ALA A 442 0.85 -17.52 -17.37
C ALA A 442 0.38 -16.32 -18.21
N ARG A 443 -0.80 -15.76 -17.91
CA ARG A 443 -1.33 -14.55 -18.57
C ARG A 443 -0.49 -13.32 -18.29
N ILE A 444 -0.10 -13.10 -17.03
CA ILE A 444 0.79 -12.01 -16.60
C ILE A 444 2.13 -12.07 -17.35
N ARG A 445 2.75 -13.26 -17.40
CA ARG A 445 4.02 -13.49 -18.10
C ARG A 445 3.90 -13.24 -19.61
N ARG A 446 2.79 -13.65 -20.22
CA ARG A 446 2.52 -13.40 -21.64
C ARG A 446 2.41 -11.90 -21.92
N ALA A 447 1.64 -11.17 -21.09
CA ALA A 447 1.46 -9.72 -21.21
C ALA A 447 2.80 -9.00 -21.15
N TRP A 448 3.63 -9.32 -20.17
CA TRP A 448 4.96 -8.73 -20.03
C TRP A 448 5.86 -9.01 -21.24
N ARG A 449 5.91 -10.25 -21.72
CA ARG A 449 6.70 -10.64 -22.90
C ARG A 449 6.22 -10.02 -24.21
N SER A 450 4.92 -9.71 -24.31
CA SER A 450 4.35 -9.06 -25.49
C SER A 450 4.82 -7.61 -25.68
N MET A 451 5.38 -7.01 -24.63
CA MET A 451 5.90 -5.65 -24.66
C MET A 451 7.28 -5.64 -25.32
N PRO A 452 7.46 -4.92 -26.46
CA PRO A 452 8.77 -4.80 -27.11
C PRO A 452 9.76 -4.03 -26.24
N GLU A 453 9.24 -3.11 -25.43
CA GLU A 453 9.98 -2.37 -24.42
C GLU A 453 9.15 -2.41 -23.13
N LYS A 454 9.78 -2.83 -22.02
CA LYS A 454 9.08 -3.00 -20.75
C LYS A 454 8.79 -1.63 -20.15
N ASN A 455 7.52 -1.26 -20.06
CA ASN A 455 7.05 -0.01 -19.46
C ASN A 455 6.09 -0.34 -18.31
N LEU A 456 6.42 0.11 -17.10
CA LEU A 456 5.65 -0.25 -15.91
C LEU A 456 4.23 0.32 -15.95
N LEU A 457 4.04 1.55 -16.43
CA LEU A 457 2.73 2.20 -16.44
C LEU A 457 1.77 1.51 -17.40
N ASP A 458 2.22 1.20 -18.61
CA ASP A 458 1.44 0.47 -19.61
C ASP A 458 1.03 -0.91 -19.09
N PHE A 459 1.97 -1.62 -18.44
CA PHE A 459 1.70 -2.93 -17.86
C PHE A 459 0.64 -2.87 -16.75
N LEU A 460 0.76 -1.92 -15.81
CA LEU A 460 -0.20 -1.75 -14.71
C LEU A 460 -1.58 -1.32 -15.22
N ARG A 461 -1.64 -0.39 -16.18
CA ARG A 461 -2.90 0.04 -16.81
C ARG A 461 -3.60 -1.12 -17.51
N ALA A 462 -2.86 -1.89 -18.32
CA ALA A 462 -3.42 -3.04 -19.04
C ALA A 462 -3.92 -4.12 -18.06
N TYR A 463 -3.18 -4.38 -16.99
CA TYR A 463 -3.61 -5.31 -15.95
C TYR A 463 -4.89 -4.82 -15.24
N ALA A 464 -4.95 -3.55 -14.83
CA ALA A 464 -6.04 -2.98 -14.04
C ALA A 464 -7.42 -2.99 -14.74
N ILE A 465 -7.45 -3.06 -16.07
CA ILE A 465 -8.69 -3.18 -16.86
C ILE A 465 -8.93 -4.61 -17.39
N SER A 466 -8.09 -5.56 -17.01
CA SER A 466 -8.14 -6.92 -17.53
C SER A 466 -9.10 -7.82 -16.75
N SER A 467 -9.60 -8.83 -17.44
CA SER A 467 -10.28 -9.98 -16.82
C SER A 467 -9.41 -10.75 -15.83
N VAL A 468 -8.08 -10.63 -15.87
CA VAL A 468 -7.19 -11.19 -14.84
C VAL A 468 -7.38 -10.46 -13.52
N TYR A 469 -7.37 -9.13 -13.55
CA TYR A 469 -7.54 -8.30 -12.37
C TYR A 469 -8.96 -8.40 -11.80
N HIS A 470 -9.97 -8.39 -12.68
CA HIS A 470 -11.38 -8.51 -12.28
C HIS A 470 -11.84 -9.95 -12.07
N HIS A 471 -10.93 -10.92 -12.06
CA HIS A 471 -11.25 -12.31 -11.81
C HIS A 471 -11.86 -12.50 -10.40
N PRO A 472 -12.92 -13.31 -10.22
CA PRO A 472 -13.55 -13.52 -8.90
C PRO A 472 -12.60 -14.14 -7.88
N GLY A 473 -11.65 -14.97 -8.31
CA GLY A 473 -10.63 -15.57 -7.43
C GLY A 473 -9.47 -14.64 -7.01
N ARG A 474 -9.45 -13.38 -7.45
CA ARG A 474 -8.39 -12.42 -7.10
C ARG A 474 -8.55 -11.98 -5.65
N VAL A 475 -7.46 -11.92 -4.89
CA VAL A 475 -7.50 -11.46 -3.49
C VAL A 475 -6.34 -10.51 -3.23
N LYS A 476 -6.62 -9.36 -2.64
CA LYS A 476 -5.60 -8.43 -2.14
C LYS A 476 -5.78 -8.23 -0.64
N TYR A 477 -4.91 -8.82 0.16
CA TYR A 477 -4.81 -8.53 1.58
C TYR A 477 -4.13 -7.18 1.76
N ARG A 478 -4.72 -6.30 2.56
CA ARG A 478 -4.17 -4.97 2.82
C ARG A 478 -3.14 -5.05 3.93
N THR A 479 -1.94 -4.57 3.64
CA THR A 479 -0.94 -4.26 4.65
C THR A 479 -1.46 -3.17 5.59
N SER A 480 -0.81 -3.01 6.74
CA SER A 480 -1.10 -1.93 7.68
C SER A 480 -0.96 -0.54 7.02
N PHE A 481 0.01 -0.35 6.12
CA PHE A 481 0.15 0.88 5.32
C PHE A 481 -1.05 1.09 4.40
N GLU A 482 -1.37 0.11 3.56
CA GLU A 482 -2.46 0.22 2.58
C GLU A 482 -3.81 0.49 3.26
N ARG A 483 -4.07 -0.17 4.39
CA ARG A 483 -5.30 0.05 5.17
C ARG A 483 -5.36 1.48 5.72
N GLN A 484 -4.30 1.95 6.39
CA GLN A 484 -4.31 3.30 6.97
C GLN A 484 -4.32 4.40 5.91
N MET A 485 -3.61 4.21 4.79
CA MET A 485 -3.63 5.12 3.65
C MET A 485 -5.03 5.21 3.03
N LEU A 486 -5.68 4.07 2.81
CA LEU A 486 -7.05 4.03 2.28
C LEU A 486 -8.02 4.73 3.23
N ILE A 487 -7.98 4.41 4.53
CA ILE A 487 -8.85 5.04 5.53
C ILE A 487 -8.64 6.56 5.51
N THR A 488 -7.40 7.04 5.54
CA THR A 488 -7.14 8.49 5.55
C THR A 488 -7.57 9.16 4.25
N ASN A 489 -7.29 8.59 3.08
CA ASN A 489 -7.70 9.18 1.80
C ASN A 489 -9.21 9.28 1.66
N ARG A 490 -9.95 8.28 2.13
CA ARG A 490 -11.41 8.29 2.11
C ARG A 490 -12.01 9.13 3.24
N LEU A 491 -11.26 9.40 4.31
CA LEU A 491 -11.70 10.24 5.41
C LEU A 491 -11.42 11.74 5.17
N THR A 492 -10.33 12.08 4.49
CA THR A 492 -9.88 13.46 4.28
C THR A 492 -10.69 14.15 3.20
N LEU A 493 -11.38 15.25 3.54
CA LEU A 493 -12.20 15.98 2.57
C LEU A 493 -11.43 17.15 1.94
N ASN A 494 -10.45 17.72 2.64
CA ASN A 494 -9.60 18.78 2.10
C ASN A 494 -8.21 18.82 2.75
N ASN A 495 -7.29 19.61 2.16
CA ASN A 495 -5.93 19.73 2.66
C ASN A 495 -5.83 20.45 4.01
N THR A 496 -6.82 21.27 4.40
CA THR A 496 -6.85 21.87 5.75
C THR A 496 -6.88 20.78 6.83
N GLU A 497 -7.67 19.72 6.64
CA GLU A 497 -7.67 18.56 7.55
C GLU A 497 -6.30 17.89 7.64
N MET A 498 -5.63 17.79 6.50
CA MET A 498 -4.28 17.27 6.47
C MET A 498 -3.36 18.19 7.26
N TYR A 499 -3.38 19.51 7.04
CA TYR A 499 -2.44 20.47 7.66
C TYR A 499 -2.55 20.48 9.18
N LEU A 500 -3.75 20.21 9.70
CA LEU A 500 -4.00 20.05 11.13
C LEU A 500 -3.60 18.68 11.70
N ASP A 501 -3.20 17.72 10.85
CA ASP A 501 -2.84 16.32 11.19
C ASP A 501 -3.88 15.65 12.10
N LEU A 502 -5.15 15.77 11.70
CA LEU A 502 -6.29 15.29 12.48
C LEU A 502 -6.32 13.76 12.65
N TYR A 503 -5.52 13.05 11.87
CA TYR A 503 -5.57 11.60 11.76
C TYR A 503 -4.33 10.89 12.31
N SER A 504 -3.24 11.62 12.59
CA SER A 504 -2.06 11.11 13.30
C SER A 504 -1.54 9.77 12.77
N MET A 505 -1.43 9.64 11.44
CA MET A 505 -1.14 8.34 10.79
C MET A 505 0.11 7.64 11.31
N GLY A 506 1.18 8.41 11.57
CA GLY A 506 2.40 7.85 12.14
C GLY A 506 2.16 7.16 13.48
N LEU A 507 1.29 7.68 14.35
CA LEU A 507 0.97 7.00 15.61
C LEU A 507 0.35 5.62 15.36
N LEU A 508 -0.57 5.51 14.40
CA LEU A 508 -1.30 4.27 14.13
C LEU A 508 -0.41 3.19 13.56
N LEU A 509 0.45 3.57 12.61
CA LEU A 509 1.42 2.67 12.02
C LEU A 509 2.37 2.13 13.09
N ARG A 510 2.85 2.99 14.01
CA ARG A 510 3.65 2.56 15.18
C ARG A 510 2.92 1.61 16.11
N LEU A 511 1.62 1.81 16.35
CA LEU A 511 0.81 0.89 17.16
C LEU A 511 0.66 -0.50 16.53
N GLU A 512 0.75 -0.57 15.19
CA GLU A 512 0.74 -1.82 14.43
C GLU A 512 2.16 -2.33 14.13
N GLY A 513 3.18 -1.67 14.70
CA GLY A 513 4.58 -2.05 14.63
C GLY A 513 5.28 -1.71 13.32
N VAL A 514 4.64 -0.97 12.41
CA VAL A 514 5.20 -0.66 11.08
C VAL A 514 5.55 0.81 10.93
N TRP A 515 6.55 1.12 10.11
CA TRP A 515 6.90 2.49 9.77
C TRP A 515 7.44 2.59 8.34
N PRO A 516 7.05 3.61 7.53
CA PRO A 516 7.50 3.73 6.15
C PRO A 516 9.02 3.77 6.08
N PHE A 517 9.60 3.05 5.12
CA PHE A 517 11.06 2.94 4.91
C PHE A 517 11.83 2.34 6.10
N GLN A 518 11.14 1.67 7.02
CA GLN A 518 11.72 0.94 8.15
C GLN A 518 11.14 -0.49 8.20
N PRO A 519 11.70 -1.40 7.38
CA PRO A 519 11.21 -2.77 7.28
C PRO A 519 11.30 -3.55 8.60
N LEU A 520 10.24 -4.30 8.96
CA LEU A 520 10.19 -5.10 10.19
C LEU A 520 11.07 -6.37 10.16
N HIS A 521 11.21 -7.00 9.00
CA HIS A 521 11.98 -8.24 8.83
C HIS A 521 12.49 -8.42 7.39
N ASN A 522 13.53 -9.25 7.24
CA ASN A 522 14.43 -9.37 6.08
C ASN A 522 13.81 -10.07 4.85
N VAL A 523 12.50 -9.96 4.62
CA VAL A 523 11.87 -10.45 3.39
C VAL A 523 11.00 -9.35 2.82
N PHE A 524 11.45 -8.78 1.70
CA PHE A 524 10.81 -7.70 0.92
C PHE A 524 10.33 -6.43 1.64
N GLY A 525 10.81 -6.14 2.85
CA GLY A 525 10.93 -4.77 3.33
C GLY A 525 9.72 -4.25 4.07
N HIS A 526 8.73 -5.09 4.31
CA HIS A 526 7.51 -4.69 5.01
C HIS A 526 6.79 -5.93 5.51
N GLN A 527 5.76 -5.68 6.30
CA GLN A 527 4.73 -6.66 6.56
C GLN A 527 3.90 -6.89 5.29
N THR A 528 3.83 -8.13 4.82
CA THR A 528 2.93 -8.53 3.73
C THR A 528 1.46 -8.39 4.15
N GLY A 529 0.56 -8.29 3.16
CA GLY A 529 -0.87 -8.25 3.43
C GLY A 529 -1.36 -9.48 4.19
N ARG A 530 -0.82 -10.67 3.84
CA ARG A 530 -1.14 -11.94 4.51
C ARG A 530 -0.72 -11.94 5.98
N GLU A 531 0.46 -11.43 6.30
CA GLU A 531 0.93 -11.28 7.69
C GLU A 531 0.06 -10.29 8.49
N ALA A 532 -0.29 -9.14 7.89
CA ALA A 532 -1.17 -8.16 8.52
C ALA A 532 -2.55 -8.76 8.81
N ASN A 533 -3.13 -9.45 7.83
CA ASN A 533 -4.45 -10.07 7.93
C ASN A 533 -4.49 -11.25 8.93
N ALA A 534 -3.43 -12.06 8.99
CA ALA A 534 -3.35 -13.18 9.94
C ALA A 534 -3.03 -12.75 11.39
N SER A 535 -2.61 -11.50 11.60
CA SER A 535 -2.16 -11.02 12.91
C SER A 535 -3.33 -10.59 13.81
N ALA A 536 -3.62 -11.41 14.82
CA ALA A 536 -4.57 -11.07 15.88
C ALA A 536 -4.15 -9.81 16.66
N ALA A 537 -2.85 -9.50 16.74
CA ALA A 537 -2.34 -8.30 17.40
C ALA A 537 -2.71 -7.03 16.61
N ILE A 538 -2.56 -7.06 15.29
CA ILE A 538 -2.90 -5.93 14.41
C ILE A 538 -4.41 -5.75 14.35
N PHE A 539 -5.15 -6.85 14.23
CA PHE A 539 -6.60 -6.81 14.33
C PHE A 539 -7.05 -6.14 15.63
N ARG A 540 -6.49 -6.56 16.77
CA ARG A 540 -6.79 -5.97 18.08
C ARG A 540 -6.37 -4.51 18.18
N ALA A 541 -5.23 -4.13 17.63
CA ALA A 541 -4.76 -2.74 17.63
C ALA A 541 -5.72 -1.84 16.83
N ASN A 542 -6.04 -2.21 15.59
CA ASN A 542 -7.01 -1.52 14.76
C ASN A 542 -8.37 -1.43 15.48
N PHE A 543 -8.89 -2.55 15.96
CA PHE A 543 -10.17 -2.60 16.66
C PHE A 543 -10.19 -1.75 17.93
N SER A 544 -9.13 -1.80 18.74
CA SER A 544 -9.02 -0.98 19.95
C SER A 544 -8.95 0.49 19.61
N ASN A 545 -8.27 0.86 18.53
CA ASN A 545 -8.19 2.25 18.08
C ASN A 545 -9.56 2.75 17.64
N VAL A 546 -10.22 2.10 16.68
CA VAL A 546 -11.54 2.56 16.19
C VAL A 546 -12.59 2.61 17.30
N THR A 547 -12.52 1.72 18.30
CA THR A 547 -13.50 1.72 19.41
C THR A 547 -13.17 2.65 20.57
N ARG A 548 -11.88 2.92 20.86
CA ARG A 548 -11.46 3.78 21.98
C ARG A 548 -11.19 5.22 21.55
N THR A 549 -10.79 5.43 20.31
CA THR A 549 -10.47 6.75 19.74
C THR A 549 -11.49 7.21 18.70
N ALA A 550 -12.77 6.84 18.86
CA ALA A 550 -13.88 7.29 18.02
C ALA A 550 -13.89 8.82 17.81
N TYR A 551 -13.36 9.58 18.78
CA TYR A 551 -13.17 11.04 18.68
C TYR A 551 -12.43 11.50 17.41
N ARG A 552 -11.56 10.66 16.82
CA ARG A 552 -10.86 10.94 15.56
C ARG A 552 -11.82 11.14 14.39
N TYR A 553 -12.96 10.46 14.42
CA TYR A 553 -13.94 10.49 13.34
C TYR A 553 -15.12 11.39 13.66
N VAL A 554 -15.42 11.62 14.95
CA VAL A 554 -16.66 12.28 15.39
C VAL A 554 -16.52 13.72 15.88
N ARG A 555 -15.32 14.24 16.15
CA ARG A 555 -15.15 15.58 16.77
C ARG A 555 -14.87 16.69 15.75
N PRO A 556 -15.48 17.88 15.92
CA PRO A 556 -14.94 19.10 15.36
C PRO A 556 -13.57 19.35 15.97
N GLN A 557 -12.60 19.69 15.14
CA GLN A 557 -11.20 19.79 15.54
C GLN A 557 -10.92 21.24 15.88
N VAL A 558 -10.16 21.50 16.95
CA VAL A 558 -9.81 22.87 17.33
C VAL A 558 -8.31 23.02 17.13
N ASP A 559 -7.88 24.00 16.36
CA ASP A 559 -6.46 24.31 16.25
C ASP A 559 -5.93 24.94 17.55
N LYS A 560 -4.60 25.15 17.63
CA LYS A 560 -3.96 25.75 18.81
C LYS A 560 -4.33 27.22 19.02
N GLN A 561 -4.94 27.84 18.00
CA GLN A 561 -5.37 29.23 17.96
C GLN A 561 -6.87 29.36 18.31
N GLY A 562 -7.56 28.24 18.58
CA GLY A 562 -8.97 28.20 18.96
C GLY A 562 -9.95 28.14 17.80
N ILE A 563 -9.48 28.02 16.55
CA ILE A 563 -10.33 27.87 15.36
C ILE A 563 -10.91 26.47 15.36
N GLN A 564 -12.24 26.38 15.38
CA GLN A 564 -12.95 25.13 15.24
C GLN A 564 -13.11 24.79 13.75
N TYR A 565 -12.46 23.72 13.32
CA TYR A 565 -12.66 23.05 12.05
C TYR A 565 -13.84 22.08 12.16
N PHE A 566 -14.85 22.30 11.31
CA PHE A 566 -16.01 21.42 11.17
C PHE A 566 -15.89 20.63 9.88
N LYS A 567 -16.05 19.32 10.01
CA LYS A 567 -16.07 18.42 8.86
C LYS A 567 -17.36 18.60 8.08
N ASP A 568 -17.25 18.69 6.76
CA ASP A 568 -18.39 18.92 5.86
C ASP A 568 -18.64 17.71 4.97
N TRP A 569 -19.36 16.71 5.50
CA TRP A 569 -19.79 15.58 4.69
C TRP A 569 -20.89 15.92 3.68
N ALA A 570 -21.64 17.01 3.87
CA ALA A 570 -22.69 17.42 2.93
C ALA A 570 -22.10 17.86 1.58
N GLY A 571 -20.90 18.47 1.60
CA GLY A 571 -20.14 18.81 0.39
C GLY A 571 -19.57 17.62 -0.39
N GLU A 572 -19.60 16.41 0.19
CA GLU A 572 -19.03 15.20 -0.43
C GLU A 572 -20.08 14.14 -0.78
N ILE A 573 -21.16 14.03 0.01
CA ILE A 573 -22.28 13.13 -0.25
C ILE A 573 -23.29 13.86 -1.15
N PRO A 574 -23.52 13.42 -2.40
CA PRO A 574 -24.53 14.04 -3.25
C PRO A 574 -25.93 13.87 -2.62
N PRO A 575 -26.76 14.92 -2.50
CA PRO A 575 -28.11 14.77 -1.98
C PRO A 575 -29.02 14.04 -2.99
N LEU A 576 -30.00 13.29 -2.48
CA LEU A 576 -31.15 12.88 -3.28
C LEU A 576 -32.19 13.99 -3.29
N ASP A 577 -33.19 13.91 -4.18
CA ASP A 577 -34.35 14.81 -4.17
C ASP A 577 -35.09 14.78 -2.82
N THR A 578 -34.99 13.66 -2.10
CA THR A 578 -35.56 13.45 -0.75
C THR A 578 -34.62 13.87 0.38
N GLY A 579 -33.46 14.47 0.09
CA GLY A 579 -32.41 14.81 1.05
C GLY A 579 -31.44 13.64 1.29
N TYR A 580 -31.16 13.36 2.56
CA TYR A 580 -30.17 12.35 2.97
C TYR A 580 -30.80 11.19 3.78
N PRO A 581 -31.53 10.25 3.16
CA PRO A 581 -32.00 9.06 3.86
C PRO A 581 -30.84 8.27 4.46
N VAL A 582 -31.03 7.75 5.68
CA VAL A 582 -30.02 6.94 6.38
C VAL A 582 -29.56 5.75 5.55
N ARG A 583 -30.49 5.05 4.86
CA ARG A 583 -30.18 3.93 3.96
C ARG A 583 -29.17 4.34 2.88
N TYR A 584 -29.44 5.45 2.20
CA TYR A 584 -28.59 5.97 1.14
C TYR A 584 -27.20 6.35 1.66
N VAL A 585 -27.14 7.08 2.77
CA VAL A 585 -25.85 7.49 3.37
C VAL A 585 -25.05 6.26 3.81
N ALA A 586 -25.68 5.23 4.37
CA ALA A 586 -25.02 3.99 4.76
C ALA A 586 -24.39 3.25 3.57
N GLU A 587 -25.14 3.10 2.47
CA GLU A 587 -24.66 2.45 1.24
C GLU A 587 -23.55 3.26 0.57
N TRP A 588 -23.67 4.59 0.56
CA TRP A 588 -22.64 5.49 0.06
C TRP A 588 -21.34 5.34 0.87
N LEU A 589 -21.42 5.35 2.19
CA LEU A 589 -20.26 5.16 3.08
C LEU A 589 -19.64 3.77 2.89
N TRP A 590 -20.45 2.73 2.73
CA TRP A 590 -19.94 1.38 2.48
C TRP A 590 -19.14 1.32 1.18
N ASN A 591 -19.71 1.80 0.08
CA ASN A 591 -19.02 1.84 -1.22
C ASN A 591 -17.80 2.75 -1.21
N ARG A 592 -17.81 3.82 -0.41
CA ARG A 592 -16.67 4.73 -0.24
C ARG A 592 -15.44 4.06 0.38
N PHE A 593 -15.59 3.11 1.30
CA PHE A 593 -14.48 2.50 2.02
C PHE A 593 -14.20 1.04 1.61
N VAL A 594 -15.25 0.22 1.44
CA VAL A 594 -15.13 -1.22 1.16
C VAL A 594 -15.04 -1.49 -0.35
N ALA A 595 -15.86 -0.78 -1.14
CA ALA A 595 -15.92 -0.88 -2.61
C ALA A 595 -16.16 -2.30 -3.16
N ASP A 596 -16.98 -3.09 -2.47
CA ASP A 596 -17.34 -4.45 -2.86
C ASP A 596 -18.69 -4.55 -3.59
N GLY A 597 -19.28 -3.42 -3.97
CA GLY A 597 -20.61 -3.38 -4.59
C GLY A 597 -21.73 -3.78 -3.62
N LEU A 598 -21.55 -3.49 -2.32
CA LEU A 598 -22.47 -3.85 -1.23
C LEU A 598 -22.59 -5.35 -0.95
N ALA A 599 -21.71 -6.18 -1.52
CA ALA A 599 -21.74 -7.63 -1.36
C ALA A 599 -21.73 -8.07 0.11
N HIS A 600 -20.97 -7.37 0.96
CA HIS A 600 -20.87 -7.67 2.39
C HIS A 600 -21.71 -6.74 3.28
N LEU A 601 -22.53 -5.85 2.70
CA LEU A 601 -23.49 -5.05 3.47
C LEU A 601 -24.71 -5.92 3.79
N GLY A 602 -24.58 -6.80 4.78
CA GLY A 602 -25.61 -7.74 5.25
C GLY A 602 -26.63 -7.13 6.21
N ALA A 603 -27.49 -7.96 6.79
CA ALA A 603 -28.50 -7.52 7.76
C ALA A 603 -27.87 -6.91 9.04
N LEU A 604 -26.77 -7.50 9.54
CA LEU A 604 -26.07 -7.00 10.71
C LEU A 604 -25.38 -5.66 10.44
N GLU A 605 -24.72 -5.53 9.29
CA GLU A 605 -24.05 -4.30 8.88
C GLU A 605 -25.07 -3.17 8.68
N ARG A 606 -26.21 -3.45 8.03
CA ARG A 606 -27.33 -2.50 7.91
C ARG A 606 -27.88 -2.08 9.27
N LEU A 607 -28.11 -3.03 10.18
CA LEU A 607 -28.55 -2.73 11.55
C LEU A 607 -27.59 -1.74 12.23
N HIS A 608 -26.29 -2.02 12.21
CA HIS A 608 -25.29 -1.14 12.84
C HIS A 608 -25.27 0.25 12.19
N LEU A 609 -25.20 0.31 10.86
CA LEU A 609 -25.14 1.58 10.16
C LEU A 609 -26.40 2.41 10.38
N TYR A 610 -27.59 1.79 10.31
CA TYR A 610 -28.84 2.54 10.43
C TYR A 610 -29.06 3.03 11.85
N THR A 611 -28.72 2.25 12.89
CA THR A 611 -28.82 2.74 14.28
C THR A 611 -27.80 3.84 14.57
N LEU A 612 -26.57 3.69 14.09
CA LEU A 612 -25.55 4.73 14.29
C LEU A 612 -25.92 6.04 13.57
N LEU A 613 -26.40 5.94 12.33
CA LEU A 613 -26.78 7.11 11.51
C LEU A 613 -28.11 7.74 11.93
N GLY A 614 -29.13 6.91 12.21
CA GLY A 614 -30.49 7.35 12.49
C GLY A 614 -30.74 7.72 13.96
N SER A 615 -30.07 7.06 14.91
CA SER A 615 -30.31 7.25 16.35
C SER A 615 -29.08 7.59 17.18
N SER A 616 -27.86 7.50 16.62
CA SER A 616 -26.59 7.60 17.37
C SER A 616 -26.35 6.48 18.39
N GLN A 617 -27.11 5.38 18.32
CA GLN A 617 -27.02 4.28 19.26
C GLN A 617 -26.38 3.06 18.61
N ASP A 618 -25.57 2.36 19.41
CA ASP A 618 -25.17 0.98 19.09
C ASP A 618 -26.41 0.09 19.08
N PRO A 619 -26.49 -0.94 18.19
CA PRO A 619 -27.67 -1.78 18.07
C PRO A 619 -28.14 -2.42 19.38
N GLY A 620 -27.22 -2.79 20.29
CA GLY A 620 -27.60 -3.39 21.56
C GLY A 620 -28.47 -2.45 22.40
N TYR A 621 -28.08 -1.18 22.50
CA TYR A 621 -28.86 -0.16 23.22
C TYR A 621 -30.17 0.19 22.50
N TRP A 622 -30.18 0.14 21.17
CA TRP A 622 -31.38 0.44 20.38
C TRP A 622 -32.42 -0.68 20.47
N LEU A 623 -31.98 -1.93 20.47
CA LEU A 623 -32.85 -3.11 20.55
C LEU A 623 -33.33 -3.40 21.98
N ASN A 624 -32.41 -3.37 22.95
CA ASN A 624 -32.69 -3.74 24.32
C ASN A 624 -31.86 -2.88 25.29
N PRO A 625 -32.34 -1.68 25.64
CA PRO A 625 -31.60 -0.78 26.53
C PRO A 625 -31.40 -1.36 27.94
N ASP A 626 -32.23 -2.32 28.37
CA ASP A 626 -32.11 -2.99 29.67
C ASP A 626 -31.05 -4.11 29.65
N ASN A 627 -30.71 -4.62 28.47
CA ASN A 627 -29.66 -5.63 28.28
C ASN A 627 -28.89 -5.41 26.96
N PRO A 628 -28.14 -4.30 26.85
CA PRO A 628 -27.49 -3.89 25.60
C PRO A 628 -26.35 -4.83 25.19
N ASP A 629 -25.88 -5.68 26.10
CA ASP A 629 -24.83 -6.67 25.84
C ASP A 629 -25.37 -8.00 25.28
N GLN A 630 -26.69 -8.10 25.04
CA GLN A 630 -27.28 -9.27 24.40
C GLN A 630 -26.79 -9.39 22.95
N PRO A 631 -26.20 -10.53 22.54
CA PRO A 631 -25.81 -10.75 21.15
C PRO A 631 -27.02 -10.69 20.22
N VAL A 632 -26.87 -9.99 19.10
CA VAL A 632 -27.88 -9.96 18.03
C VAL A 632 -27.60 -11.08 17.06
N ASP A 633 -28.57 -11.98 16.87
CA ASP A 633 -28.50 -13.05 15.88
C ASP A 633 -29.04 -12.54 14.52
N PRO A 634 -28.25 -12.60 13.43
CA PRO A 634 -28.72 -12.24 12.09
C PRO A 634 -30.00 -12.96 11.66
N GLN A 635 -30.20 -14.23 12.06
CA GLN A 635 -31.40 -14.97 11.68
C GLN A 635 -32.65 -14.46 12.41
N GLN A 636 -32.48 -13.89 13.61
CA GLN A 636 -33.57 -13.25 14.34
C GLN A 636 -33.97 -11.92 13.70
N LEU A 637 -33.02 -11.17 13.14
CA LEU A 637 -33.29 -9.93 12.39
C LEU A 637 -34.19 -10.20 11.18
N ASP A 638 -33.87 -11.23 10.39
CA ASP A 638 -34.67 -11.59 9.21
C ASP A 638 -36.03 -12.21 9.59
N GLY A 639 -36.08 -12.91 10.74
CA GLY A 639 -37.27 -13.59 11.24
C GLY A 639 -38.33 -12.69 11.87
N ASP A 640 -37.95 -11.51 12.39
CA ASP A 640 -38.85 -10.60 13.11
C ASP A 640 -39.40 -9.49 12.18
N PRO A 641 -40.70 -9.49 11.82
CA PRO A 641 -41.28 -8.46 10.94
C PRO A 641 -41.34 -7.07 11.59
N ALA A 642 -41.52 -6.99 12.91
CA ALA A 642 -41.63 -5.71 13.60
C ALA A 642 -40.26 -5.02 13.67
N LEU A 643 -39.22 -5.80 13.95
CA LEU A 643 -37.85 -5.32 13.94
C LEU A 643 -37.41 -4.86 12.54
N ARG A 644 -37.74 -5.61 11.48
CA ARG A 644 -37.48 -5.18 10.10
C ARG A 644 -38.20 -3.88 9.76
N ALA A 645 -39.49 -3.76 10.10
CA ALA A 645 -40.24 -2.54 9.85
C ALA A 645 -39.65 -1.33 10.59
N ALA A 646 -39.18 -1.52 11.83
CA ALA A 646 -38.50 -0.47 12.59
C ALA A 646 -37.15 -0.08 11.98
N LEU A 647 -36.38 -1.06 11.49
CA LEU A 647 -35.12 -0.83 10.81
C LEU A 647 -35.31 -0.12 9.46
N ASP A 648 -36.33 -0.50 8.68
CA ASP A 648 -36.70 0.18 7.44
C ASP A 648 -37.14 1.61 7.71
N ALA A 649 -37.98 1.84 8.71
CA ALA A 649 -38.38 3.20 9.12
C ALA A 649 -37.17 4.06 9.51
N LEU A 650 -36.16 3.47 10.15
CA LEU A 650 -34.91 4.14 10.46
C LEU A 650 -34.08 4.44 9.20
N GLY A 651 -34.03 3.49 8.26
CA GLY A 651 -33.39 3.67 6.95
C GLY A 651 -34.00 4.80 6.13
N GLU A 652 -35.31 4.99 6.21
CA GLU A 652 -36.02 6.09 5.52
C GLU A 652 -35.95 7.43 6.27
N SER A 653 -35.45 7.45 7.50
CA SER A 653 -35.28 8.72 8.24
C SER A 653 -34.21 9.61 7.61
N LEU A 654 -34.43 10.92 7.64
CA LEU A 654 -33.55 11.90 7.00
C LEU A 654 -32.47 12.40 7.96
N MET A 655 -31.23 12.34 7.50
CA MET A 655 -30.11 13.01 8.15
C MET A 655 -30.11 14.51 7.86
N GLN A 656 -29.75 15.31 8.86
CA GLN A 656 -29.74 16.77 8.83
C GLN A 656 -28.37 17.32 8.41
N LEU A 657 -27.81 16.83 7.29
CA LEU A 657 -26.44 17.18 6.87
C LEU A 657 -26.33 18.61 6.32
N ASP A 658 -27.37 19.08 5.67
CA ASP A 658 -27.51 20.40 5.02
C ASP A 658 -28.46 21.35 5.79
N SER A 659 -28.87 20.97 7.01
CA SER A 659 -29.77 21.78 7.84
C SER A 659 -29.22 23.16 8.10
N GLU A 660 -30.06 24.19 8.22
CA GLU A 660 -29.61 25.53 8.62
C GLU A 660 -29.14 25.57 10.10
N ASP A 661 -29.62 24.63 10.93
CA ASP A 661 -29.21 24.47 12.32
C ASP A 661 -27.82 23.83 12.44
N ALA A 662 -26.87 24.58 13.01
CA ALA A 662 -25.49 24.14 13.20
C ALA A 662 -25.37 22.93 14.12
N ASP A 663 -26.20 22.81 15.16
CA ASP A 663 -26.16 21.68 16.09
C ASP A 663 -26.70 20.42 15.44
N ALA A 664 -27.73 20.55 14.59
CA ALA A 664 -28.26 19.45 13.79
C ALA A 664 -27.22 18.93 12.78
N ARG A 665 -26.53 19.83 12.07
CA ARG A 665 -25.41 19.46 11.17
C ARG A 665 -24.27 18.80 11.93
N LEU A 666 -23.92 19.31 13.10
CA LEU A 666 -22.85 18.73 13.94
C LEU A 666 -23.21 17.31 14.39
N LEU A 667 -24.46 17.10 14.82
CA LEU A 667 -24.94 15.78 15.20
C LEU A 667 -24.95 14.81 14.01
N ALA A 668 -25.38 15.26 12.82
CA ALA A 668 -25.36 14.45 11.61
C ALA A 668 -23.93 14.05 11.19
N ASN A 669 -22.97 14.98 11.24
CA ASN A 669 -21.55 14.69 11.00
C ASN A 669 -20.98 13.71 12.04
N ARG A 670 -21.36 13.87 13.32
CA ARG A 670 -20.97 12.95 14.40
C ARG A 670 -21.45 11.52 14.11
N ARG A 671 -22.70 11.38 13.62
CA ARG A 671 -23.32 10.11 13.24
C ARG A 671 -22.59 9.44 12.07
N ILE A 672 -22.16 10.22 11.06
CA ILE A 672 -21.29 9.71 9.99
C ILE A 672 -19.97 9.20 10.54
N GLY A 673 -19.34 9.95 11.46
CA GLY A 673 -18.09 9.50 12.10
C GLY A 673 -18.23 8.15 12.80
N LEU A 674 -19.32 7.94 13.53
CA LEU A 674 -19.63 6.66 14.19
C LEU A 674 -19.85 5.52 13.18
N ALA A 675 -20.52 5.80 12.07
CA ALA A 675 -20.72 4.83 10.99
C ALA A 675 -19.37 4.45 10.33
N ILE A 676 -18.49 5.42 10.10
CA ILE A 676 -17.14 5.17 9.59
C ILE A 676 -16.33 4.33 10.58
N ASP A 677 -16.36 4.66 11.88
CA ASP A 677 -15.72 3.86 12.94
C ASP A 677 -16.12 2.38 12.87
N PHE A 678 -17.41 2.12 12.65
CA PHE A 678 -17.91 0.76 12.44
C PHE A 678 -17.31 0.14 11.18
N ILE A 679 -17.43 0.81 10.02
CA ILE A 679 -16.94 0.31 8.73
C ILE A 679 -15.44 -0.03 8.81
N VAL A 680 -14.61 0.87 9.33
CA VAL A 680 -13.15 0.67 9.41
C VAL A 680 -12.73 -0.35 10.47
N GLY A 681 -13.63 -0.66 11.41
CA GLY A 681 -13.47 -1.73 12.37
C GLY A 681 -13.80 -3.12 11.83
N THR A 682 -14.49 -3.21 10.68
CA THR A 682 -14.87 -4.51 10.08
C THR A 682 -13.67 -5.24 9.50
N PRO A 683 -13.73 -6.59 9.41
CA PRO A 683 -12.70 -7.36 8.72
C PRO A 683 -12.61 -7.06 7.21
N TYR A 684 -13.66 -6.49 6.61
CA TYR A 684 -13.70 -6.17 5.17
C TYR A 684 -12.68 -5.10 4.76
N LEU A 685 -12.12 -4.34 5.70
CA LEU A 685 -11.02 -3.41 5.41
C LEU A 685 -9.65 -4.09 5.33
N PHE A 686 -9.50 -5.32 5.83
CA PHE A 686 -8.24 -6.05 5.81
C PHE A 686 -7.96 -6.76 4.48
N ARG A 687 -8.97 -6.89 3.62
CA ARG A 687 -8.82 -7.53 2.30
C ARG A 687 -9.78 -6.96 1.28
N GLU A 688 -9.42 -7.14 0.01
CA GLU A 688 -10.25 -6.93 -1.15
C GLU A 688 -10.40 -8.27 -1.87
N GLU A 689 -11.64 -8.69 -2.14
CA GLU A 689 -11.93 -9.94 -2.83
C GLU A 689 -12.46 -9.62 -4.23
N GLY A 690 -12.06 -10.41 -5.24
CA GLY A 690 -12.83 -10.58 -6.46
C GLY A 690 -14.21 -11.13 -6.08
N ARG A 691 -15.25 -10.67 -6.77
CA ARG A 691 -16.66 -10.81 -6.36
C ARG A 691 -17.04 -12.20 -5.82
#